data_AF-A0A961GFQ4-F1
#
_entry.id   AF-A0A961GFQ4-F1
#
_cell.length_a   1.000
_cell.length_b   1.000
_cell.length_c   1.000
_cell.angle_alpha   90.00
_cell.angle_beta   90.00
_cell.angle_gamma   90.00
#
_symmetry.space_group_name_H-M   'P 1'
#
loop_
_entity.id
_entity.type
_entity.pdbx_description
1 polymer ?
#
loop_
_entity_poly.entity_id
_entity_poly.type
_entity_poly.pdbx_seq_one_letter_code
_entity_poly.pdbx_strand_id
1 'polypeptide(L)'
;MTNARLIRRPWRVVVCASVFAVLASCTPTAPPTVPPTDPPPPPGSPLEPTHLDCARWRYDGVEPGPLPEEWDAKDYRFTSERDGGSARSPHRQCGQLGSAVDLAWSLEQGLPETVIAVLDSGIKWRDPGAAEDLAATAYLNRGELPVPIAGEDQVASPSDPYDVNGDGRFSVEDYRNDPRVSDRNENEVLDPEDLILTPEFNDGVDSDGNGYIDDISGWDFLFNDNNPLDDVSYGHGTGEAKDSAAAHNGMGAFGVCGQCSHLPVRVSDSFMAAGARFAAGVLFAIDSGASVIQEALGAITNPPQVQQAVDAAYASDIPVVASMADEQSEHANLPSAINHAMAVNSVTEAMSFLDSVGPILTGRRDTLALNGCTNFGAIAWVSVPSVGCSSEATGNGAGMVGLVVSAAKRAGIKLTANEVMQVIRATADDIDFSTPNAIDPANDMTDDFGQRRFPSVRGWDATHGFGRLNAYEAVKSVVEKDIPPEADITSPRWFSMEPTSGTLPVIGTVAAPRSGSYSYRVEWTTGLQTPPYPATDTWHVVQDRSGLTAPVDGQLAQIDLADVAAALPGKGTGEPVDASGKPEPDRFTVRVRVVVTDADGRVGIMNRQFSVHDDPTLSYSTVVDGAGMSSPRLVDVDGDGHDEMVLGTDEGYVHVFDSTGKVLPGFPVRTPEAFFWHSDSPAAQAFGITAPGAAIPVGAPAVGDLDGDGTTEIVVTDLGGNVTWWNAQGERVGHVSVNPDFSRQEATNEWNRLKPGIAGSAALGDLDGDGTLEIVVAAMDRHVYAWHADSSPVDGFPVLVVDPNMVSSIDPDTHQVTFRSPEGTGIGGELIATPALGDLNGDGRPEIVVGAQEQYDEQVAVFPAVGLPSLSGNTRVYAISPDGTNASGRYSRGPSSVHPDAQAYLPGWPVPLPMLMTDVLPTIGGGVSTQAAIGDVNGDGRPEVVVSSVSGQVMVLNSSGRSAYGLFDLMIAPGWLG
;
A
#
# COMPACT_ATOMS: atom_id res chain seq x y z
N MET A 1 -5.99 -4.02 54.06
CA MET A 1 -6.62 -4.49 55.32
C MET A 1 -7.55 -5.66 55.00
N THR A 2 -7.97 -6.46 56.00
CA THR A 2 -8.95 -7.58 55.90
C THR A 2 -8.71 -8.63 54.79
N ASN A 3 -7.97 -9.73 55.00
CA ASN A 3 -8.26 -10.98 55.75
C ASN A 3 -9.35 -11.91 55.18
N ALA A 4 -8.93 -13.03 54.55
CA ALA A 4 -9.25 -14.44 54.91
C ALA A 4 -8.76 -15.37 53.76
N ARG A 5 -7.61 -16.06 53.84
CA ARG A 5 -7.32 -17.34 54.53
C ARG A 5 -8.37 -18.44 54.36
N LEU A 6 -7.92 -19.60 53.84
CA LEU A 6 -8.13 -21.04 54.20
C LEU A 6 -7.93 -21.87 52.88
N ILE A 7 -7.33 -23.07 52.81
CA ILE A 7 -6.47 -23.86 53.70
C ILE A 7 -5.59 -24.81 52.83
N ARG A 8 -4.36 -25.13 53.24
CA ARG A 8 -3.53 -26.20 52.63
C ARG A 8 -4.03 -27.59 53.08
N ARG A 9 -3.89 -28.65 52.26
CA ARG A 9 -3.12 -29.90 52.56
C ARG A 9 -3.22 -30.99 51.46
N PRO A 10 -2.25 -31.95 51.39
CA PRO A 10 -1.74 -32.40 50.08
C PRO A 10 -1.35 -33.92 50.00
N TRP A 11 -0.66 -34.33 48.93
CA TRP A 11 0.02 -35.64 48.67
C TRP A 11 -0.84 -36.92 48.71
N ARG A 12 -0.76 -37.74 47.63
CA ARG A 12 0.17 -38.90 47.61
C ARG A 12 0.27 -39.64 46.26
N VAL A 13 1.50 -40.04 45.98
CA VAL A 13 1.96 -40.95 44.91
C VAL A 13 1.43 -42.38 45.10
N VAL A 14 1.14 -43.07 43.98
CA VAL A 14 1.35 -44.52 43.86
C VAL A 14 2.08 -44.81 42.54
N VAL A 15 3.26 -45.42 42.65
CA VAL A 15 4.00 -46.03 41.54
C VAL A 15 3.70 -47.53 41.52
N CYS A 16 3.49 -48.10 40.33
CA CYS A 16 3.66 -49.53 40.10
C CYS A 16 4.29 -49.78 38.72
N ALA A 17 5.46 -50.42 38.71
CA ALA A 17 6.20 -50.80 37.51
C ALA A 17 6.24 -52.33 37.34
N SER A 18 6.41 -52.81 36.10
CA SER A 18 6.93 -54.12 35.65
C SER A 18 6.74 -54.17 34.12
N VAL A 19 7.72 -54.09 33.21
CA VAL A 19 8.96 -54.87 33.00
C VAL A 19 8.71 -56.36 32.74
N PHE A 20 8.96 -56.81 31.50
CA PHE A 20 9.57 -58.12 31.21
C PHE A 20 10.33 -58.13 29.87
N ALA A 21 11.28 -59.06 29.76
CA ALA A 21 12.38 -59.10 28.80
C ALA A 21 12.73 -60.58 28.48
N VAL A 22 13.42 -61.00 27.41
CA VAL A 22 14.03 -60.36 26.22
C VAL A 22 14.38 -61.49 25.21
N LEU A 23 14.74 -61.23 23.94
CA LEU A 23 15.84 -61.92 23.18
C LEU A 23 15.92 -61.55 21.69
N ALA A 24 17.07 -61.84 21.07
CA ALA A 24 17.54 -61.27 19.79
C ALA A 24 17.83 -62.31 18.69
N SER A 25 17.95 -61.85 17.44
CA SER A 25 18.70 -62.53 16.37
C SER A 25 19.08 -61.58 15.23
N CYS A 26 20.36 -61.49 14.88
CA CYS A 26 20.84 -60.75 13.70
C CYS A 26 20.94 -61.66 12.46
N THR A 27 20.55 -61.16 11.28
CA THR A 27 20.93 -61.69 9.95
C THR A 27 21.07 -60.52 8.94
N PRO A 28 21.85 -60.67 7.86
CA PRO A 28 22.35 -59.51 7.10
C PRO A 28 21.46 -59.01 5.95
N THR A 29 21.42 -57.68 5.82
CA THR A 29 21.17 -56.82 4.63
C THR A 29 20.42 -57.38 3.41
N ALA A 30 19.22 -56.84 3.18
CA ALA A 30 18.66 -56.62 1.85
C ALA A 30 19.06 -55.22 1.32
N PRO A 31 19.03 -54.95 0.00
CA PRO A 31 19.19 -53.58 -0.52
C PRO A 31 18.07 -52.66 0.01
N PRO A 32 18.29 -51.32 0.05
CA PRO A 32 17.25 -50.39 0.47
C PRO A 32 16.04 -50.54 -0.45
N THR A 33 14.95 -51.02 0.11
CA THR A 33 13.63 -50.85 -0.48
C THR A 33 13.27 -49.39 -0.26
N VAL A 34 13.05 -48.66 -1.35
CA VAL A 34 12.42 -47.33 -1.28
C VAL A 34 11.13 -47.51 -0.48
N PRO A 35 10.87 -46.71 0.56
CA PRO A 35 9.60 -46.77 1.27
C PRO A 35 8.44 -46.61 0.28
N PRO A 36 7.28 -47.23 0.50
CA PRO A 36 6.09 -46.74 -0.19
C PRO A 36 5.95 -45.25 0.13
N THR A 37 5.72 -44.43 -0.90
CA THR A 37 5.33 -43.03 -0.74
C THR A 37 4.23 -42.94 0.29
N ASP A 38 4.38 -42.08 1.29
CA ASP A 38 3.30 -41.83 2.24
C ASP A 38 2.06 -41.38 1.44
N PRO A 39 0.85 -41.87 1.77
CA PRO A 39 -0.35 -41.47 1.08
C PRO A 39 -0.55 -39.95 1.24
N PRO A 40 -1.12 -39.25 0.23
CA PRO A 40 -1.38 -37.82 0.36
C PRO A 40 -2.17 -37.55 1.64
N PRO A 41 -1.83 -36.48 2.38
CA PRO A 41 -2.37 -36.21 3.71
C PRO A 41 -3.91 -36.20 3.68
N PRO A 42 -4.57 -36.88 4.63
CA PRO A 42 -6.01 -37.07 4.58
C PRO A 42 -6.76 -35.72 4.63
N PRO A 43 -7.96 -35.62 4.02
CA PRO A 43 -8.74 -34.39 3.99
C PRO A 43 -8.89 -33.75 5.38
N GLY A 44 -8.68 -32.44 5.46
CA GLY A 44 -8.73 -31.69 6.72
C GLY A 44 -7.51 -31.85 7.66
N SER A 45 -6.42 -32.49 7.23
CA SER A 45 -5.15 -32.41 7.97
C SER A 45 -4.64 -30.96 8.03
N PRO A 46 -3.87 -30.57 9.08
CA PRO A 46 -2.91 -29.47 8.98
C PRO A 46 -1.83 -29.89 7.98
N LEU A 47 -1.60 -29.07 6.95
CA LEU A 47 -0.75 -29.40 5.79
C LEU A 47 0.60 -28.66 5.78
N GLU A 48 0.93 -28.05 6.92
CA GLU A 48 2.00 -27.08 7.09
C GLU A 48 3.08 -27.60 8.07
N PRO A 49 4.30 -27.02 8.06
CA PRO A 49 5.48 -27.57 8.71
C PRO A 49 5.29 -28.12 10.12
N THR A 50 6.04 -29.19 10.42
CA THR A 50 6.08 -29.75 11.77
C THR A 50 6.68 -28.74 12.75
N HIS A 51 6.01 -28.49 13.88
CA HIS A 51 6.55 -27.64 14.95
C HIS A 51 8.01 -27.98 15.25
N LEU A 52 8.80 -26.93 15.49
CA LEU A 52 10.21 -27.02 15.87
C LEU A 52 10.41 -28.00 17.05
N ASP A 53 11.33 -28.97 16.89
CA ASP A 53 11.72 -29.86 17.99
C ASP A 53 12.61 -29.08 18.97
N CYS A 54 12.01 -28.49 20.01
CA CYS A 54 12.77 -27.71 20.98
C CYS A 54 13.86 -28.51 21.72
N ALA A 55 13.87 -29.85 21.63
CA ALA A 55 14.92 -30.71 22.17
C ALA A 55 16.06 -31.03 21.17
N ARG A 56 15.88 -30.70 19.89
CA ARG A 56 16.87 -30.83 18.81
C ARG A 56 16.87 -29.57 17.97
N TRP A 57 17.71 -28.62 18.34
CA TRP A 57 17.70 -27.32 17.68
C TRP A 57 18.24 -27.45 16.24
N ARG A 58 17.48 -26.96 15.26
CA ARG A 58 17.80 -27.16 13.83
C ARG A 58 19.10 -26.50 13.39
N TYR A 59 19.56 -25.46 14.11
CA TYR A 59 20.82 -24.77 13.83
C TYR A 59 21.99 -25.21 14.75
N ASP A 60 21.86 -26.32 15.50
CA ASP A 60 22.97 -26.86 16.30
C ASP A 60 24.18 -27.23 15.41
N GLY A 61 25.22 -26.40 15.41
CA GLY A 61 26.41 -26.57 14.59
C GLY A 61 26.34 -25.95 13.18
N VAL A 62 25.33 -25.11 12.92
CA VAL A 62 25.34 -24.16 11.80
C VAL A 62 25.98 -22.87 12.32
N GLU A 63 26.97 -22.35 11.60
CA GLU A 63 27.66 -21.10 11.92
C GLU A 63 27.25 -20.04 10.86
N PRO A 64 27.14 -18.75 11.24
CA PRO A 64 26.82 -17.68 10.29
C PRO A 64 27.91 -17.49 9.22
N GLY A 65 27.52 -16.82 8.14
CA GLY A 65 28.46 -16.39 7.09
C GLY A 65 29.30 -15.17 7.51
N PRO A 66 29.98 -14.52 6.55
CA PRO A 66 30.36 -13.12 6.71
C PRO A 66 29.11 -12.29 7.08
N LEU A 67 29.23 -11.45 8.11
CA LEU A 67 28.17 -10.56 8.60
C LEU A 67 28.55 -9.10 8.29
N PRO A 68 27.56 -8.20 8.11
CA PRO A 68 27.80 -6.75 8.04
C PRO A 68 28.57 -6.23 9.27
N GLU A 69 29.30 -5.13 9.14
CA GLU A 69 30.03 -4.53 10.28
C GLU A 69 29.06 -3.94 11.32
N GLU A 70 27.91 -3.47 10.85
CA GLU A 70 26.83 -2.84 11.59
C GLU A 70 25.87 -3.84 12.27
N TRP A 71 26.05 -5.15 12.02
CA TRP A 71 25.16 -6.20 12.53
C TRP A 71 25.25 -6.35 14.07
N ASP A 72 24.11 -6.36 14.76
CA ASP A 72 24.00 -6.71 16.19
C ASP A 72 23.19 -8.01 16.35
N ALA A 73 23.79 -9.02 16.99
CA ALA A 73 23.13 -10.27 17.35
C ALA A 73 21.82 -10.09 18.16
N LYS A 74 21.67 -8.95 18.83
CA LYS A 74 20.46 -8.58 19.60
C LYS A 74 19.31 -8.08 18.75
N ASP A 75 19.54 -7.73 17.49
CA ASP A 75 18.49 -7.37 16.55
C ASP A 75 17.71 -8.63 16.16
N TYR A 76 16.50 -8.73 16.70
CA TYR A 76 15.65 -9.89 16.47
C TYR A 76 15.14 -9.99 15.04
N ARG A 77 15.27 -8.95 14.20
CA ARG A 77 14.82 -9.02 12.80
C ARG A 77 15.64 -10.06 12.03
N PHE A 78 16.95 -10.02 12.24
CA PHE A 78 17.93 -10.75 11.43
C PHE A 78 18.50 -11.99 12.12
N THR A 79 18.53 -12.04 13.45
CA THR A 79 19.26 -13.06 14.21
C THR A 79 18.61 -14.45 14.20
N SER A 80 19.44 -15.50 14.24
CA SER A 80 19.06 -16.89 14.52
C SER A 80 19.11 -17.24 16.01
N GLU A 81 19.56 -16.30 16.85
CA GLU A 81 19.66 -16.49 18.30
C GLU A 81 18.32 -16.88 18.96
N ARG A 82 18.43 -17.49 20.15
CA ARG A 82 17.30 -17.98 20.93
C ARG A 82 17.23 -17.29 22.28
N ASP A 83 16.03 -16.84 22.67
CA ASP A 83 15.72 -16.59 24.07
C ASP A 83 15.82 -17.90 24.89
N GLY A 84 16.84 -17.98 25.75
CA GLY A 84 17.02 -19.07 26.70
C GLY A 84 15.85 -19.23 27.69
N GLY A 85 15.08 -18.17 27.95
CA GLY A 85 13.88 -18.20 28.79
C GLY A 85 12.67 -18.89 28.16
N SER A 86 12.66 -18.99 26.83
CA SER A 86 11.59 -19.56 26.00
C SER A 86 12.02 -20.76 25.16
N ALA A 87 13.30 -21.16 25.24
CA ALA A 87 13.94 -22.25 24.49
C ALA A 87 13.31 -23.65 24.57
N ARG A 88 12.22 -23.83 25.32
CA ARG A 88 11.46 -25.09 25.45
C ARG A 88 9.98 -24.98 25.09
N SER A 89 9.50 -23.80 24.71
CA SER A 89 8.10 -23.53 24.40
C SER A 89 7.89 -23.60 22.88
N PRO A 90 7.17 -24.62 22.36
CA PRO A 90 6.74 -24.63 20.96
C PRO A 90 5.91 -23.41 20.57
N HIS A 91 5.05 -22.89 21.48
CA HIS A 91 4.27 -21.66 21.23
C HIS A 91 5.14 -20.42 21.03
N ARG A 92 6.32 -20.37 21.66
CA ARG A 92 7.35 -19.33 21.43
C ARG A 92 8.39 -19.77 20.39
N GLN A 93 8.04 -20.67 19.48
CA GLN A 93 8.94 -21.20 18.43
C GLN A 93 10.31 -21.66 18.95
N CYS A 94 10.29 -22.38 20.08
CA CYS A 94 11.48 -22.82 20.80
C CYS A 94 12.46 -21.68 21.12
N GLY A 95 11.94 -20.48 21.38
CA GLY A 95 12.68 -19.27 21.72
C GLY A 95 13.35 -18.56 20.56
N GLN A 96 13.14 -18.96 19.30
CA GLN A 96 13.78 -18.31 18.15
C GLN A 96 13.36 -16.85 18.01
N LEU A 97 14.32 -15.94 18.01
CA LEU A 97 14.05 -14.51 17.94
C LEU A 97 13.60 -14.08 16.52
N GLY A 98 14.43 -14.35 15.50
CA GLY A 98 14.24 -13.78 14.16
C GLY A 98 14.11 -14.77 13.01
N SER A 99 14.21 -14.22 11.80
CA SER A 99 14.13 -14.95 10.53
C SER A 99 15.41 -15.68 10.12
N ALA A 100 16.44 -15.72 10.98
CA ALA A 100 17.73 -16.38 10.74
C ALA A 100 18.45 -15.91 9.46
N VAL A 101 18.44 -14.60 9.21
CA VAL A 101 19.12 -13.95 8.08
C VAL A 101 20.64 -14.03 8.23
N ASP A 102 21.15 -13.91 9.45
CA ASP A 102 22.56 -14.15 9.83
C ASP A 102 23.10 -15.51 9.34
N LEU A 103 22.26 -16.57 9.39
CA LEU A 103 22.59 -17.88 8.84
C LEU A 103 22.33 -17.93 7.34
N ALA A 104 21.32 -17.25 6.81
CA ALA A 104 21.05 -17.20 5.36
C ALA A 104 22.27 -16.67 4.58
N TRP A 105 22.98 -15.68 5.12
CA TRP A 105 24.24 -15.15 4.60
C TRP A 105 25.43 -16.13 4.60
N SER A 106 25.30 -17.31 5.22
CA SER A 106 26.25 -18.42 5.03
C SER A 106 26.04 -19.19 3.71
N LEU A 107 24.86 -19.06 3.10
CA LEU A 107 24.44 -19.73 1.87
C LEU A 107 24.42 -18.76 0.69
N GLU A 108 23.81 -17.58 0.88
CA GLU A 108 23.67 -16.53 -0.13
C GLU A 108 23.62 -15.13 0.50
N GLN A 109 24.28 -14.15 -0.12
CA GLN A 109 24.27 -12.72 0.28
C GLN A 109 23.65 -11.82 -0.80
N GLY A 110 23.32 -12.39 -1.95
CA GLY A 110 22.77 -11.69 -3.10
C GLY A 110 23.66 -11.82 -4.34
N LEU A 111 23.20 -11.19 -5.40
CA LEU A 111 23.87 -11.10 -6.69
C LEU A 111 23.51 -9.73 -7.30
N PRO A 112 24.46 -8.96 -7.87
CA PRO A 112 24.15 -7.64 -8.44
C PRO A 112 23.08 -7.69 -9.53
N GLU A 113 22.99 -8.80 -10.28
CA GLU A 113 21.95 -9.06 -11.28
C GLU A 113 20.58 -9.48 -10.69
N THR A 114 20.43 -9.53 -9.36
CA THR A 114 19.13 -9.61 -8.68
C THR A 114 18.68 -8.21 -8.31
N VAL A 115 17.78 -7.71 -9.16
CA VAL A 115 17.19 -6.38 -9.04
C VAL A 115 15.90 -6.46 -8.22
N ILE A 116 15.81 -5.69 -7.14
CA ILE A 116 14.58 -5.50 -6.35
C ILE A 116 14.00 -4.15 -6.76
N ALA A 117 12.85 -4.15 -7.44
CA ALA A 117 12.14 -2.92 -7.79
C ALA A 117 11.39 -2.40 -6.56
N VAL A 118 11.72 -1.19 -6.10
CA VAL A 118 11.14 -0.54 -4.91
C VAL A 118 10.11 0.47 -5.39
N LEU A 119 8.84 0.07 -5.37
CA LEU A 119 7.71 0.90 -5.82
C LEU A 119 7.21 1.74 -4.65
N ASP A 120 7.69 2.99 -4.54
CA ASP A 120 7.48 3.83 -3.36
C ASP A 120 7.54 5.35 -3.64
N SER A 121 7.97 6.17 -2.67
CA SER A 121 8.05 7.63 -2.70
C SER A 121 9.30 8.21 -3.38
N GLY A 122 10.17 7.34 -3.92
CA GLY A 122 11.50 7.72 -4.42
C GLY A 122 12.60 7.62 -3.35
N ILE A 123 13.82 8.01 -3.74
CA ILE A 123 15.01 7.99 -2.87
C ILE A 123 15.50 9.41 -2.57
N LYS A 124 15.93 9.64 -1.33
CA LYS A 124 16.53 10.90 -0.86
C LYS A 124 17.98 11.05 -1.32
N TRP A 125 18.25 11.11 -2.63
CA TRP A 125 19.62 11.30 -3.13
C TRP A 125 20.28 12.57 -2.57
N ARG A 126 19.51 13.65 -2.37
CA ARG A 126 19.99 14.90 -1.76
C ARG A 126 20.24 14.86 -0.25
N ASP A 127 19.95 13.75 0.43
CA ASP A 127 20.41 13.51 1.80
C ASP A 127 21.70 12.66 1.74
N PRO A 128 22.86 13.18 2.18
CA PRO A 128 24.13 12.48 2.00
C PRO A 128 24.19 11.14 2.74
N GLY A 129 23.49 10.97 3.87
CA GLY A 129 23.44 9.69 4.58
C GLY A 129 22.50 8.68 3.93
N ALA A 130 21.48 9.13 3.21
CA ALA A 130 20.68 8.27 2.33
C ALA A 130 21.46 7.85 1.07
N ALA A 131 22.17 8.78 0.45
CA ALA A 131 23.03 8.50 -0.70
C ALA A 131 24.17 7.53 -0.33
N GLU A 132 24.91 7.76 0.77
CA GLU A 132 26.00 6.90 1.23
C GLU A 132 25.57 5.43 1.48
N ASP A 133 24.37 5.21 2.02
CA ASP A 133 23.82 3.87 2.31
C ASP A 133 23.35 3.11 1.04
N LEU A 134 23.00 3.83 -0.04
CA LEU A 134 22.27 3.27 -1.20
C LEU A 134 23.00 3.39 -2.53
N ALA A 135 23.81 4.42 -2.77
CA ALA A 135 24.40 4.69 -4.09
C ALA A 135 25.23 3.51 -4.65
N ALA A 136 25.89 2.76 -3.76
CA ALA A 136 26.65 1.56 -4.12
C ALA A 136 25.79 0.34 -4.53
N THR A 137 24.49 0.33 -4.23
CA THR A 137 23.53 -0.74 -4.63
C THR A 137 22.42 -0.29 -5.55
N ALA A 138 22.41 0.96 -6.00
CA ALA A 138 21.48 1.42 -7.03
C ALA A 138 21.64 0.64 -8.34
N TYR A 139 20.52 0.27 -8.96
CA TYR A 139 20.45 -0.23 -10.32
C TYR A 139 20.85 0.88 -11.30
N LEU A 140 21.65 0.54 -12.31
CA LEU A 140 21.99 1.44 -13.40
C LEU A 140 21.62 0.80 -14.75
N ASN A 141 20.84 1.51 -15.58
CA ASN A 141 20.50 1.02 -16.92
C ASN A 141 21.72 1.14 -17.85
N ARG A 142 22.26 -0.01 -18.26
CA ARG A 142 23.35 -0.12 -19.25
C ARG A 142 22.92 0.24 -20.68
N GLY A 143 21.62 0.26 -20.94
CA GLY A 143 21.02 0.62 -22.21
C GLY A 143 21.18 2.11 -22.52
N GLU A 144 20.85 2.95 -21.53
CA GLU A 144 21.00 4.41 -21.59
C GLU A 144 22.43 4.87 -21.29
N LEU A 145 23.09 4.26 -20.30
CA LEU A 145 24.39 4.75 -19.87
C LEU A 145 25.53 4.37 -20.83
N PRO A 146 26.36 5.35 -21.26
CA PRO A 146 27.58 5.07 -21.98
C PRO A 146 28.64 4.47 -21.05
N VAL A 147 29.46 3.56 -21.58
CA VAL A 147 30.62 2.97 -20.87
C VAL A 147 31.43 4.04 -20.10
N PRO A 148 31.76 3.83 -18.82
CA PRO A 148 32.56 4.77 -18.03
C PRO A 148 33.97 4.96 -18.60
N ILE A 149 34.49 6.18 -18.48
CA ILE A 149 35.87 6.52 -18.87
C ILE A 149 36.77 6.37 -17.64
N ALA A 150 37.49 5.26 -17.58
CA ALA A 150 38.40 4.96 -16.48
C ALA A 150 39.49 6.04 -16.29
N GLY A 151 39.73 6.43 -15.02
CA GLY A 151 40.83 7.31 -14.62
C GLY A 151 42.21 6.63 -14.69
N GLU A 152 43.29 7.40 -14.54
CA GLU A 152 44.68 6.89 -14.66
C GLU A 152 45.03 5.76 -13.67
N ASP A 153 44.33 5.69 -12.52
CA ASP A 153 44.55 4.71 -11.45
C ASP A 153 43.53 3.54 -11.45
N GLN A 154 42.52 3.53 -12.32
CA GLN A 154 41.53 2.46 -12.44
C GLN A 154 42.01 1.33 -13.37
N VAL A 155 41.68 0.07 -13.03
CA VAL A 155 42.07 -1.11 -13.82
C VAL A 155 40.81 -1.84 -14.28
N ALA A 156 40.29 -1.42 -15.44
CA ALA A 156 39.05 -1.95 -15.96
C ALA A 156 39.03 -3.48 -16.10
N SER A 157 37.89 -4.07 -15.74
CA SER A 157 37.63 -5.49 -15.74
C SER A 157 37.78 -6.06 -17.16
N PRO A 158 38.62 -7.09 -17.39
CA PRO A 158 38.79 -7.67 -18.71
C PRO A 158 37.53 -8.39 -19.25
N SER A 159 36.55 -8.61 -18.38
CA SER A 159 35.30 -9.34 -18.63
C SER A 159 34.09 -8.43 -18.89
N ASP A 160 34.07 -7.22 -18.32
CA ASP A 160 32.97 -6.28 -18.43
C ASP A 160 33.52 -4.84 -18.57
N PRO A 161 33.29 -4.13 -19.69
CA PRO A 161 33.82 -2.78 -19.87
C PRO A 161 33.16 -1.73 -18.96
N TYR A 162 32.02 -2.02 -18.33
CA TYR A 162 31.34 -1.11 -17.40
C TYR A 162 31.89 -1.19 -15.97
N ASP A 163 32.44 -2.34 -15.57
CA ASP A 163 33.16 -2.57 -14.31
C ASP A 163 34.60 -2.02 -14.48
N VAL A 164 34.78 -0.70 -14.29
CA VAL A 164 36.09 -0.05 -14.48
C VAL A 164 36.94 -0.07 -13.21
N ASN A 165 36.33 -0.27 -12.05
CA ASN A 165 37.03 -0.39 -10.78
C ASN A 165 37.56 -1.82 -10.50
N GLY A 166 36.99 -2.86 -11.13
CA GLY A 166 37.38 -4.26 -11.03
C GLY A 166 36.79 -5.03 -9.86
N ASP A 167 35.73 -4.53 -9.21
CA ASP A 167 35.08 -5.16 -8.05
C ASP A 167 34.04 -6.23 -8.43
N GLY A 168 33.64 -6.29 -9.71
CA GLY A 168 32.67 -7.25 -10.23
C GLY A 168 31.21 -6.77 -10.21
N ARG A 169 30.97 -5.50 -9.86
CA ARG A 169 29.69 -4.80 -9.96
C ARG A 169 29.73 -3.82 -11.14
N PHE A 170 28.55 -3.39 -11.58
CA PHE A 170 28.40 -2.12 -12.29
C PHE A 170 27.58 -1.19 -11.38
N SER A 171 28.15 -0.04 -11.01
CA SER A 171 27.56 0.89 -10.05
C SER A 171 28.03 2.32 -10.30
N VAL A 172 27.54 3.28 -9.51
CA VAL A 172 27.96 4.68 -9.64
C VAL A 172 29.47 4.88 -9.40
N GLU A 173 30.10 4.00 -8.60
CA GLU A 173 31.54 4.00 -8.33
C GLU A 173 32.41 3.89 -9.59
N ASP A 174 31.89 3.24 -10.63
CA ASP A 174 32.57 3.14 -11.92
C ASP A 174 32.72 4.50 -12.61
N TYR A 175 31.77 5.41 -12.39
CA TYR A 175 31.81 6.78 -12.92
C TYR A 175 32.63 7.76 -12.06
N ARG A 176 33.18 7.34 -10.90
CA ARG A 176 33.85 8.25 -9.94
C ARG A 176 35.04 9.04 -10.50
N ASN A 177 35.69 8.54 -11.55
CA ASN A 177 36.79 9.25 -12.24
C ASN A 177 36.44 9.66 -13.67
N ASP A 178 35.18 9.51 -14.09
CA ASP A 178 34.73 9.88 -15.43
C ASP A 178 34.70 11.41 -15.57
N PRO A 179 35.41 12.01 -16.54
CA PRO A 179 35.50 13.46 -16.68
C PRO A 179 34.20 14.15 -17.14
N ARG A 180 33.14 13.38 -17.42
CA ARG A 180 31.78 13.89 -17.71
C ARG A 180 30.97 14.12 -16.44
N VAL A 181 31.28 13.38 -15.38
CA VAL A 181 30.49 13.31 -14.15
C VAL A 181 31.12 14.19 -13.07
N SER A 182 30.24 14.77 -12.25
CA SER A 182 30.57 15.53 -11.04
C SER A 182 29.38 15.42 -10.11
N ASP A 183 29.59 15.62 -8.80
CA ASP A 183 28.52 15.99 -7.88
C ASP A 183 27.77 17.21 -8.48
N ARG A 184 26.46 17.05 -8.74
CA ARG A 184 25.56 18.05 -9.36
C ARG A 184 24.40 18.43 -8.45
N ASN A 185 24.04 17.58 -7.48
CA ASN A 185 23.02 17.89 -6.48
C ASN A 185 23.61 18.59 -5.24
N GLU A 186 24.94 18.76 -5.18
CA GLU A 186 25.74 19.44 -4.15
C GLU A 186 25.67 18.76 -2.76
N ASN A 187 25.54 17.43 -2.73
CA ASN A 187 25.46 16.64 -1.49
C ASN A 187 26.82 16.09 -0.96
N GLU A 188 27.93 16.29 -1.69
CA GLU A 188 29.28 15.74 -1.44
C GLU A 188 29.46 14.21 -1.68
N VAL A 189 28.42 13.51 -2.15
CA VAL A 189 28.38 12.07 -2.46
C VAL A 189 28.24 11.89 -3.97
N LEU A 190 28.82 10.83 -4.53
CA LEU A 190 28.55 10.48 -5.93
C LEU A 190 27.39 9.49 -5.96
N ASP A 191 26.27 9.87 -6.56
CA ASP A 191 25.04 9.06 -6.55
C ASP A 191 24.33 9.01 -7.93
N PRO A 192 23.24 8.25 -8.10
CA PRO A 192 22.57 8.13 -9.39
C PRO A 192 21.90 9.42 -9.90
N GLU A 193 21.50 10.35 -9.03
CA GLU A 193 20.98 11.66 -9.43
C GLU A 193 22.07 12.46 -10.18
N ASP A 194 23.35 12.33 -9.81
CA ASP A 194 24.45 12.97 -10.56
C ASP A 194 24.55 12.46 -12.01
N LEU A 195 24.30 11.17 -12.23
CA LEU A 195 24.28 10.57 -13.55
C LEU A 195 23.05 11.08 -14.34
N ILE A 196 21.87 11.12 -13.71
CA ILE A 196 20.62 11.64 -14.30
C ILE A 196 20.74 13.13 -14.64
N LEU A 197 21.43 13.93 -13.82
CA LEU A 197 21.66 15.36 -14.03
C LEU A 197 22.83 15.66 -14.98
N THR A 198 23.56 14.64 -15.46
CA THR A 198 24.68 14.81 -16.41
C THR A 198 24.15 14.97 -17.85
N PRO A 199 24.31 16.14 -18.51
CA PRO A 199 23.68 16.42 -19.80
C PRO A 199 24.18 15.56 -20.98
N GLU A 200 25.32 14.88 -20.80
CA GLU A 200 25.84 13.89 -21.75
C GLU A 200 25.18 12.50 -21.62
N PHE A 201 24.41 12.25 -20.56
CA PHE A 201 23.72 10.98 -20.28
C PHE A 201 22.19 11.11 -20.34
N ASN A 202 21.65 12.28 -20.01
CA ASN A 202 20.24 12.64 -20.13
C ASN A 202 20.09 13.46 -21.44
N ASP A 203 20.02 12.77 -22.58
CA ASP A 203 20.10 13.38 -23.91
C ASP A 203 18.75 13.47 -24.65
N GLY A 204 17.69 12.95 -24.03
CA GLY A 204 16.31 12.97 -24.51
C GLY A 204 15.95 11.79 -25.41
N VAL A 205 16.68 10.67 -25.32
CA VAL A 205 16.50 9.49 -26.17
C VAL A 205 16.32 8.23 -25.33
N ASP A 206 15.24 7.49 -25.58
CA ASP A 206 15.11 6.09 -25.21
C ASP A 206 16.07 5.27 -26.10
N SER A 207 17.23 4.91 -25.55
CA SER A 207 18.34 4.26 -26.27
C SER A 207 18.21 2.75 -26.33
N ASP A 208 17.60 2.13 -25.31
CA ASP A 208 17.38 0.68 -25.23
C ASP A 208 16.07 0.22 -25.89
N GLY A 209 15.11 1.13 -26.05
CA GLY A 209 13.81 0.92 -26.69
C GLY A 209 12.73 0.38 -25.75
N ASN A 210 12.84 0.60 -24.44
CA ASN A 210 11.89 0.14 -23.42
C ASN A 210 10.69 1.08 -23.23
N GLY A 211 10.68 2.25 -23.87
CA GLY A 211 9.62 3.26 -23.81
C GLY A 211 9.86 4.39 -22.79
N TYR A 212 10.90 4.29 -21.96
CA TYR A 212 11.22 5.21 -20.88
C TYR A 212 12.51 5.98 -21.19
N ILE A 213 12.38 7.27 -21.51
CA ILE A 213 13.49 8.10 -22.01
C ILE A 213 14.53 8.37 -20.90
N ASP A 214 15.79 8.01 -21.15
CA ASP A 214 16.92 8.22 -20.23
C ASP A 214 16.69 7.62 -18.81
N ASP A 215 16.07 6.44 -18.65
CA ASP A 215 15.72 5.75 -17.38
C ASP A 215 16.94 5.18 -16.59
N ILE A 216 18.02 5.97 -16.55
CA ILE A 216 19.37 5.69 -16.04
C ILE A 216 19.40 4.94 -14.71
N SER A 217 18.52 5.27 -13.76
CA SER A 217 18.48 4.67 -12.42
C SER A 217 17.06 4.61 -11.85
N GLY A 218 16.08 4.26 -12.69
CA GLY A 218 14.67 4.18 -12.31
C GLY A 218 13.78 5.21 -12.99
N TRP A 219 12.53 5.33 -12.52
CA TRP A 219 11.51 6.18 -13.13
C TRP A 219 10.57 6.82 -12.10
N ASP A 220 10.10 8.03 -12.38
CA ASP A 220 9.09 8.77 -11.61
C ASP A 220 7.74 8.83 -12.36
N PHE A 221 6.74 8.07 -11.89
CA PHE A 221 5.36 8.07 -12.40
C PHE A 221 4.47 9.18 -11.78
N LEU A 222 4.94 9.92 -10.78
CA LEU A 222 4.24 11.08 -10.24
C LEU A 222 4.36 12.28 -11.19
N PHE A 223 5.57 12.54 -11.70
CA PHE A 223 5.85 13.63 -12.65
C PHE A 223 6.08 13.17 -14.10
N ASN A 224 6.25 11.87 -14.32
CA ASN A 224 6.53 11.23 -15.60
C ASN A 224 7.89 11.61 -16.21
N ASP A 225 8.95 11.44 -15.41
CA ASP A 225 10.34 11.69 -15.78
C ASP A 225 11.28 10.59 -15.25
N ASN A 226 12.57 10.70 -15.58
CA ASN A 226 13.62 9.73 -15.24
C ASN A 226 14.26 9.94 -13.86
N ASN A 227 13.75 10.84 -13.02
CA ASN A 227 14.36 11.18 -11.73
C ASN A 227 13.48 10.72 -10.56
N PRO A 228 13.60 9.47 -10.06
CA PRO A 228 12.86 8.95 -8.89
C PRO A 228 13.34 9.52 -7.54
N LEU A 229 13.56 10.83 -7.48
CA LEU A 229 13.95 11.60 -6.30
C LEU A 229 12.76 11.78 -5.34
N ASP A 230 13.00 11.60 -4.04
CA ASP A 230 12.08 12.00 -2.99
C ASP A 230 12.25 13.51 -2.66
N ASP A 231 11.74 14.38 -3.53
CA ASP A 231 11.93 15.83 -3.45
C ASP A 231 11.21 16.47 -2.23
N VAL A 232 10.10 15.89 -1.78
CA VAL A 232 9.38 16.29 -0.56
C VAL A 232 10.06 15.77 0.72
N SER A 233 11.13 14.99 0.58
CA SER A 233 11.90 14.42 1.68
C SER A 233 11.07 13.59 2.67
N TYR A 234 10.15 12.78 2.16
CA TYR A 234 9.29 11.92 2.98
C TYR A 234 10.06 10.77 3.66
N GLY A 235 10.89 10.05 2.91
CA GLY A 235 11.89 9.09 3.36
C GLY A 235 11.45 7.63 3.38
N HIS A 236 10.20 7.33 2.99
CA HIS A 236 9.66 5.97 3.05
C HIS A 236 10.37 5.03 2.08
N GLY A 237 10.39 5.35 0.78
CA GLY A 237 11.11 4.57 -0.25
C GLY A 237 12.61 4.43 0.02
N THR A 238 13.20 5.41 0.70
CA THR A 238 14.59 5.37 1.16
C THR A 238 14.80 4.35 2.28
N GLY A 239 13.90 4.27 3.26
CA GLY A 239 13.93 3.23 4.30
C GLY A 239 13.71 1.84 3.71
N GLU A 240 12.69 1.72 2.85
CA GLU A 240 12.33 0.50 2.14
C GLU A 240 13.49 -0.09 1.30
N ALA A 241 14.22 0.75 0.57
CA ALA A 241 15.40 0.34 -0.18
C ALA A 241 16.59 -0.03 0.74
N LYS A 242 16.71 0.62 1.91
CA LYS A 242 17.74 0.28 2.90
C LYS A 242 17.51 -1.09 3.51
N ASP A 243 16.30 -1.39 3.99
CA ASP A 243 15.95 -2.67 4.60
C ASP A 243 16.15 -3.86 3.64
N SER A 244 15.84 -3.68 2.35
CA SER A 244 15.98 -4.75 1.37
C SER A 244 17.40 -4.89 0.79
N ALA A 245 18.10 -3.79 0.50
CA ALA A 245 19.27 -3.80 -0.39
C ALA A 245 20.40 -2.79 -0.06
N ALA A 246 20.44 -2.12 1.09
CA ALA A 246 21.63 -1.31 1.46
C ALA A 246 22.91 -2.16 1.52
N ALA A 247 24.04 -1.57 1.11
CA ALA A 247 25.30 -2.29 0.95
C ALA A 247 25.89 -2.75 2.30
N HIS A 248 26.62 -3.87 2.30
CA HIS A 248 27.36 -4.35 3.48
C HIS A 248 28.75 -3.71 3.54
N ASN A 249 28.81 -2.37 3.65
CA ASN A 249 30.01 -1.57 3.41
C ASN A 249 30.60 -0.85 4.65
N GLY A 250 29.93 -0.88 5.81
CA GLY A 250 30.40 -0.19 7.02
C GLY A 250 30.01 1.29 7.11
N MET A 251 29.09 1.76 6.26
CA MET A 251 28.75 3.19 6.12
C MET A 251 27.49 3.62 6.86
N GLY A 252 26.64 2.70 7.34
CA GLY A 252 25.49 3.09 8.18
C GLY A 252 24.38 2.05 8.26
N ALA A 253 23.67 1.86 7.16
CA ALA A 253 22.61 0.86 7.01
C ALA A 253 23.11 -0.39 6.27
N PHE A 254 22.43 -1.51 6.49
CA PHE A 254 22.63 -2.74 5.72
C PHE A 254 21.27 -3.35 5.37
N GLY A 255 21.14 -3.84 4.13
CA GLY A 255 19.95 -4.55 3.68
C GLY A 255 20.05 -6.05 3.86
N VAL A 256 18.90 -6.74 3.86
CA VAL A 256 18.86 -8.21 3.90
C VAL A 256 19.57 -8.84 2.69
N CYS A 257 19.46 -8.25 1.50
CA CYS A 257 20.21 -8.64 0.31
C CYS A 257 21.22 -7.56 -0.09
N GLY A 258 22.23 -7.28 0.74
CA GLY A 258 23.22 -6.22 0.49
C GLY A 258 24.12 -6.40 -0.74
N GLN A 259 24.02 -7.53 -1.47
CA GLN A 259 24.64 -7.71 -2.80
C GLN A 259 23.61 -7.67 -3.95
N CYS A 260 22.30 -7.60 -3.67
CA CYS A 260 21.30 -7.26 -4.68
C CYS A 260 21.49 -5.81 -5.17
N SER A 261 20.83 -5.45 -6.27
CA SER A 261 20.65 -4.05 -6.67
C SER A 261 19.21 -3.63 -6.42
N HIS A 262 18.96 -2.38 -6.04
CA HIS A 262 17.60 -1.84 -5.96
C HIS A 262 17.31 -0.93 -7.15
N LEU A 263 16.12 -1.05 -7.73
CA LEU A 263 15.61 -0.19 -8.79
C LEU A 263 14.57 0.75 -8.17
N PRO A 264 14.85 2.05 -8.00
CA PRO A 264 13.87 3.03 -7.56
C PRO A 264 12.73 3.15 -8.58
N VAL A 265 11.48 2.99 -8.13
CA VAL A 265 10.30 3.23 -8.96
C VAL A 265 9.37 4.15 -8.18
N ARG A 266 9.40 5.44 -8.48
CA ARG A 266 8.59 6.41 -7.74
C ARG A 266 7.17 6.42 -8.30
N VAL A 267 6.18 6.06 -7.47
CA VAL A 267 4.76 6.01 -7.86
C VAL A 267 3.89 7.01 -7.10
N SER A 268 4.46 7.68 -6.10
CA SER A 268 3.84 8.76 -5.34
C SER A 268 4.89 9.60 -4.59
N ASP A 269 4.43 10.54 -3.76
CA ASP A 269 5.24 11.37 -2.86
C ASP A 269 5.26 10.83 -1.41
N SER A 270 4.65 9.66 -1.18
CA SER A 270 4.54 8.99 0.11
C SER A 270 4.07 7.53 -0.09
N PHE A 271 3.88 6.77 0.98
CA PHE A 271 3.31 5.42 0.88
C PHE A 271 1.88 5.36 0.31
N MET A 272 1.17 6.49 0.17
CA MET A 272 -0.16 6.52 -0.44
C MET A 272 -0.07 6.79 -1.95
N ALA A 273 -0.41 5.81 -2.79
CA ALA A 273 -0.27 5.87 -4.25
C ALA A 273 -1.63 5.76 -5.00
N ALA A 274 -1.61 6.06 -6.30
CA ALA A 274 -2.71 5.72 -7.20
C ALA A 274 -2.45 4.35 -7.85
N GLY A 275 -3.44 3.45 -7.88
CA GLY A 275 -3.27 2.10 -8.40
C GLY A 275 -2.81 2.06 -9.86
N ALA A 276 -3.27 3.01 -10.69
CA ALA A 276 -2.79 3.16 -12.06
C ALA A 276 -1.27 3.43 -12.16
N ARG A 277 -0.69 4.21 -11.24
CA ARG A 277 0.77 4.47 -11.18
C ARG A 277 1.52 3.26 -10.65
N PHE A 278 0.99 2.56 -9.64
CA PHE A 278 1.53 1.27 -9.21
C PHE A 278 1.56 0.26 -10.37
N ALA A 279 0.48 0.12 -11.13
CA ALA A 279 0.42 -0.75 -12.30
C ALA A 279 1.46 -0.40 -13.36
N ALA A 280 1.64 0.89 -13.66
CA ALA A 280 2.68 1.35 -14.58
C ALA A 280 4.10 1.05 -14.05
N GLY A 281 4.34 1.25 -12.75
CA GLY A 281 5.59 0.89 -12.08
C GLY A 281 5.89 -0.61 -12.07
N VAL A 282 4.87 -1.47 -12.00
CA VAL A 282 5.03 -2.92 -12.14
C VAL A 282 5.44 -3.29 -13.57
N LEU A 283 4.89 -2.62 -14.59
CA LEU A 283 5.27 -2.86 -15.99
C LEU A 283 6.71 -2.40 -16.26
N PHE A 284 7.09 -1.21 -15.79
CA PHE A 284 8.48 -0.74 -15.80
C PHE A 284 9.43 -1.73 -15.10
N ALA A 285 9.07 -2.23 -13.92
CA ALA A 285 9.88 -3.25 -13.23
C ALA A 285 10.08 -4.52 -14.08
N ILE A 286 9.08 -4.96 -14.86
CA ILE A 286 9.24 -6.08 -15.81
C ILE A 286 10.22 -5.70 -16.94
N ASP A 287 10.04 -4.51 -17.53
CA ASP A 287 10.83 -4.03 -18.66
C ASP A 287 12.31 -3.81 -18.30
N SER A 288 12.60 -3.22 -17.14
CA SER A 288 13.96 -3.04 -16.57
C SER A 288 14.57 -4.33 -16.00
N GLY A 289 13.88 -5.48 -16.08
CA GLY A 289 14.43 -6.79 -15.70
C GLY A 289 14.46 -7.06 -14.19
N ALA A 290 13.49 -6.55 -13.43
CA ALA A 290 13.34 -6.84 -12.01
C ALA A 290 13.26 -8.35 -11.72
N SER A 291 13.78 -8.74 -10.55
CA SER A 291 13.78 -10.11 -10.05
C SER A 291 12.83 -10.30 -8.86
N VAL A 292 12.46 -9.20 -8.19
CA VAL A 292 11.48 -9.09 -7.11
C VAL A 292 10.85 -7.70 -7.24
N ILE A 293 9.54 -7.59 -7.00
CA ILE A 293 8.86 -6.30 -6.81
C ILE A 293 8.55 -6.15 -5.31
N GLN A 294 8.99 -5.05 -4.74
CA GLN A 294 8.73 -4.60 -3.37
C GLN A 294 7.70 -3.47 -3.42
N GLU A 295 6.61 -3.65 -2.67
CA GLU A 295 5.43 -2.80 -2.70
C GLU A 295 5.01 -2.51 -1.26
N ALA A 296 5.30 -1.30 -0.78
CA ALA A 296 5.07 -0.89 0.61
C ALA A 296 3.97 0.19 0.74
N LEU A 297 2.93 0.10 -0.09
CA LEU A 297 1.97 1.17 -0.35
C LEU A 297 0.57 0.91 0.24
N GLY A 298 -0.19 1.99 0.37
CA GLY A 298 -1.65 1.97 0.30
C GLY A 298 -2.13 2.63 -0.99
N ALA A 299 -3.01 1.99 -1.74
CA ALA A 299 -3.53 2.51 -2.99
C ALA A 299 -4.93 3.12 -2.81
N ILE A 300 -5.09 4.38 -3.21
CA ILE A 300 -6.39 5.07 -3.18
C ILE A 300 -7.28 4.71 -4.39
N THR A 301 -6.81 3.92 -5.35
CA THR A 301 -7.55 3.58 -6.57
C THR A 301 -7.21 2.17 -7.04
N ASN A 302 -8.15 1.45 -7.63
CA ASN A 302 -7.99 0.06 -8.07
C ASN A 302 -8.51 -0.21 -9.50
N PRO A 303 -7.96 0.44 -10.53
CA PRO A 303 -8.30 0.13 -11.92
C PRO A 303 -7.83 -1.29 -12.30
N PRO A 304 -8.49 -1.98 -13.26
CA PRO A 304 -8.14 -3.36 -13.65
C PRO A 304 -6.68 -3.58 -14.06
N GLN A 305 -6.02 -2.54 -14.54
CA GLN A 305 -4.58 -2.52 -14.85
C GLN A 305 -3.72 -2.96 -13.66
N VAL A 306 -4.14 -2.74 -12.41
CA VAL A 306 -3.44 -3.22 -11.20
C VAL A 306 -3.34 -4.74 -11.20
N GLN A 307 -4.47 -5.44 -11.40
CA GLN A 307 -4.47 -6.89 -11.48
C GLN A 307 -3.73 -7.38 -12.73
N GLN A 308 -3.94 -6.73 -13.89
CA GLN A 308 -3.31 -7.13 -15.15
C GLN A 308 -1.78 -7.00 -15.11
N ALA A 309 -1.24 -5.95 -14.48
CA ALA A 309 0.20 -5.77 -14.33
C ALA A 309 0.82 -6.78 -13.37
N VAL A 310 0.15 -7.12 -12.26
CA VAL A 310 0.64 -8.14 -11.33
C VAL A 310 0.49 -9.57 -11.89
N ASP A 311 -0.56 -9.85 -12.65
CA ASP A 311 -0.68 -11.09 -13.46
C ASP A 311 0.47 -11.18 -14.48
N ALA A 312 0.88 -10.06 -15.09
CA ALA A 312 2.01 -9.99 -16.03
C ALA A 312 3.38 -10.20 -15.34
N ALA A 313 3.58 -9.63 -14.15
CA ALA A 313 4.78 -9.88 -13.33
C ALA A 313 4.88 -11.37 -12.93
N TYR A 314 3.77 -11.93 -12.45
CA TYR A 314 3.67 -13.34 -12.08
C TYR A 314 3.94 -14.28 -13.27
N ALA A 315 3.38 -14.00 -14.44
CA ALA A 315 3.64 -14.73 -15.68
C ALA A 315 5.06 -14.53 -16.22
N SER A 316 5.77 -13.49 -15.77
CA SER A 316 7.18 -13.23 -16.04
C SER A 316 8.13 -13.87 -15.02
N ASP A 317 7.59 -14.66 -14.08
CA ASP A 317 8.27 -15.31 -12.96
C ASP A 317 8.80 -14.33 -11.86
N ILE A 318 8.22 -13.13 -11.76
CA ILE A 318 8.60 -12.10 -10.78
C ILE A 318 7.60 -12.10 -9.60
N PRO A 319 8.03 -12.40 -8.37
CA PRO A 319 7.19 -12.31 -7.18
C PRO A 319 7.00 -10.85 -6.74
N VAL A 320 5.78 -10.51 -6.31
CA VAL A 320 5.42 -9.22 -5.70
C VAL A 320 5.26 -9.40 -4.19
N VAL A 321 6.10 -8.74 -3.40
CA VAL A 321 6.00 -8.69 -1.92
C VAL A 321 5.26 -7.42 -1.55
N ALA A 322 4.13 -7.56 -0.86
CA ALA A 322 3.09 -6.53 -0.79
C ALA A 322 2.69 -6.21 0.66
N SER A 323 2.63 -4.92 1.02
CA SER A 323 2.35 -4.47 2.39
C SER A 323 0.88 -4.61 2.76
N MET A 324 0.60 -5.18 3.94
CA MET A 324 -0.77 -5.22 4.47
C MET A 324 -1.29 -3.87 5.00
N ALA A 325 -0.46 -2.82 5.08
CA ALA A 325 -0.77 -1.49 5.64
C ALA A 325 -1.15 -1.48 7.14
N ASP A 326 -1.37 -0.28 7.67
CA ASP A 326 -1.05 0.10 9.05
C ASP A 326 -2.26 0.59 9.89
N GLU A 327 -3.46 0.04 9.62
CA GLU A 327 -4.71 0.44 10.30
C GLU A 327 -5.17 -0.48 11.46
N GLN A 328 -4.40 -1.51 11.85
CA GLN A 328 -4.77 -2.52 12.85
C GLN A 328 -6.14 -3.17 12.60
N SER A 329 -6.41 -3.60 11.37
CA SER A 329 -7.75 -3.99 10.96
C SER A 329 -7.78 -5.21 10.04
N GLU A 330 -9.00 -5.68 9.77
CA GLU A 330 -9.30 -6.67 8.71
C GLU A 330 -9.48 -5.99 7.34
N HIS A 331 -8.99 -4.76 7.17
CA HIS A 331 -9.03 -4.02 5.91
C HIS A 331 -8.15 -4.71 4.87
N ALA A 332 -8.76 -5.06 3.74
CA ALA A 332 -8.07 -5.58 2.58
C ALA A 332 -7.43 -4.41 1.79
N ASN A 333 -6.32 -3.87 2.31
CA ASN A 333 -5.57 -2.81 1.65
C ASN A 333 -5.16 -3.21 0.22
N LEU A 334 -5.05 -2.21 -0.65
CA LEU A 334 -4.61 -2.37 -2.03
C LEU A 334 -3.21 -1.77 -2.17
N PRO A 335 -2.34 -2.32 -3.01
CA PRO A 335 -2.59 -3.44 -3.93
C PRO A 335 -2.46 -4.83 -3.30
N SER A 336 -2.05 -5.00 -2.03
CA SER A 336 -1.82 -6.33 -1.43
C SER A 336 -3.02 -7.29 -1.42
N ALA A 337 -4.25 -6.80 -1.54
CA ALA A 337 -5.48 -7.59 -1.69
C ALA A 337 -5.76 -8.16 -3.11
N ILE A 338 -4.88 -7.96 -4.10
CA ILE A 338 -5.06 -8.53 -5.46
C ILE A 338 -4.55 -9.98 -5.57
N ASN A 339 -4.79 -10.64 -6.70
CA ASN A 339 -4.23 -11.97 -6.97
C ASN A 339 -2.72 -11.88 -7.19
N HIS A 340 -2.00 -12.95 -6.87
CA HIS A 340 -0.56 -13.13 -7.12
C HIS A 340 0.37 -12.18 -6.35
N ALA A 341 -0.15 -11.24 -5.58
CA ALA A 341 0.57 -10.54 -4.53
C ALA A 341 0.85 -11.47 -3.33
N MET A 342 2.06 -11.39 -2.76
CA MET A 342 2.43 -12.05 -1.52
C MET A 342 2.31 -11.05 -0.36
N ALA A 343 1.11 -10.97 0.22
CA ALA A 343 0.81 -10.01 1.28
C ALA A 343 1.52 -10.35 2.59
N VAL A 344 2.28 -9.39 3.15
CA VAL A 344 3.06 -9.55 4.38
C VAL A 344 2.65 -8.57 5.46
N ASN A 345 2.68 -9.04 6.71
CA ASN A 345 2.46 -8.21 7.90
C ASN A 345 3.61 -8.32 8.91
N SER A 346 3.59 -7.45 9.92
CA SER A 346 4.65 -7.32 10.93
C SER A 346 4.43 -8.20 12.17
N VAL A 347 5.53 -8.79 12.67
CA VAL A 347 5.65 -9.28 14.06
C VAL A 347 6.83 -8.62 14.77
N THR A 348 6.65 -8.24 16.03
CA THR A 348 7.64 -7.46 16.80
C THR A 348 7.91 -8.03 18.20
N GLU A 349 8.81 -7.42 18.99
CA GLU A 349 9.12 -7.84 20.37
C GLU A 349 8.07 -7.47 21.44
N ALA A 350 7.08 -6.64 21.11
CA ALA A 350 6.25 -5.97 22.11
C ALA A 350 4.89 -5.54 21.56
N MET A 351 3.79 -5.87 22.26
CA MET A 351 2.44 -5.48 21.83
C MET A 351 2.10 -3.99 22.04
N SER A 352 2.97 -3.23 22.71
CA SER A 352 2.82 -1.77 22.86
C SER A 352 4.14 -1.11 23.26
N PHE A 353 4.23 0.22 23.09
CA PHE A 353 5.30 1.06 23.65
C PHE A 353 5.56 0.82 25.16
N LEU A 354 4.52 0.49 25.93
CA LEU A 354 4.61 0.23 27.37
C LEU A 354 5.20 -1.14 27.71
N ASP A 355 5.27 -2.08 26.75
CA ASP A 355 5.79 -3.43 26.99
C ASP A 355 7.32 -3.52 26.88
N SER A 356 8.00 -2.40 26.60
CA SER A 356 9.47 -2.25 26.68
C SER A 356 10.07 -2.54 28.07
N VAL A 357 9.27 -2.48 29.15
CA VAL A 357 9.67 -2.97 30.49
C VAL A 357 9.48 -4.48 30.67
N GLY A 358 8.82 -5.15 29.72
CA GLY A 358 8.45 -6.55 29.84
C GLY A 358 9.66 -7.50 29.92
N PRO A 359 10.57 -7.50 28.94
CA PRO A 359 11.79 -8.29 28.98
C PRO A 359 12.68 -8.01 30.20
N ILE A 360 12.62 -6.79 30.75
CA ILE A 360 13.35 -6.40 31.98
C ILE A 360 12.77 -7.10 33.22
N LEU A 361 11.47 -7.38 33.24
CA LEU A 361 10.76 -7.98 34.38
C LEU A 361 10.67 -9.51 34.31
N THR A 362 10.49 -10.07 33.11
CA THR A 362 10.31 -11.53 32.89
C THR A 362 11.63 -12.23 32.56
N GLY A 363 12.61 -11.52 31.98
CA GLY A 363 13.83 -12.11 31.43
C GLY A 363 13.58 -12.94 30.17
N ARG A 364 12.49 -12.65 29.44
CA ARG A 364 12.08 -13.29 28.18
C ARG A 364 11.82 -12.24 27.11
N ARG A 365 12.10 -12.57 25.86
CA ARG A 365 11.68 -11.78 24.69
C ARG A 365 10.58 -12.54 23.96
N ASP A 366 9.61 -11.82 23.41
CA ASP A 366 8.49 -12.40 22.66
C ASP A 366 8.39 -11.71 21.30
N THR A 367 9.00 -12.31 20.29
CA THR A 367 9.18 -11.73 18.94
C THR A 367 8.05 -12.10 17.96
N LEU A 368 6.91 -12.52 18.50
CA LEU A 368 5.74 -13.03 17.77
C LEU A 368 4.50 -12.18 18.08
N ALA A 369 4.70 -10.91 18.39
CA ALA A 369 3.63 -9.97 18.73
C ALA A 369 3.20 -9.18 17.49
N LEU A 370 1.96 -9.36 17.04
CA LEU A 370 1.31 -8.37 16.17
C LEU A 370 0.93 -7.17 17.07
N ASN A 371 1.78 -6.14 17.04
CA ASN A 371 1.80 -5.01 17.98
C ASN A 371 0.71 -3.95 17.76
N GLY A 372 -0.20 -4.21 16.83
CA GLY A 372 -1.34 -3.36 16.59
C GLY A 372 -1.08 -2.14 15.71
N CYS A 373 -0.09 -2.19 14.82
CA CYS A 373 -0.02 -1.26 13.68
C CYS A 373 -0.51 -1.93 12.39
N THR A 374 0.08 -3.05 12.01
CA THR A 374 -0.24 -3.77 10.76
C THR A 374 -1.65 -4.37 10.72
N ASN A 375 -2.24 -4.46 9.52
CA ASN A 375 -3.47 -5.19 9.27
C ASN A 375 -3.26 -6.71 9.27
N PHE A 376 -4.39 -7.42 9.25
CA PHE A 376 -4.48 -8.86 9.21
C PHE A 376 -5.73 -9.24 8.39
N GLY A 377 -5.93 -10.52 8.08
CA GLY A 377 -7.13 -10.99 7.38
C GLY A 377 -6.88 -12.13 6.41
N ALA A 378 -7.86 -12.39 5.55
CA ALA A 378 -7.89 -13.56 4.66
C ALA A 378 -6.77 -13.62 3.61
N ILE A 379 -6.07 -12.51 3.36
CA ILE A 379 -4.98 -12.39 2.39
C ILE A 379 -3.59 -12.63 2.99
N ALA A 380 -3.45 -12.66 4.33
CA ALA A 380 -2.15 -12.76 4.98
C ALA A 380 -1.38 -14.00 4.51
N TRP A 381 -0.18 -13.80 3.93
CA TRP A 381 0.66 -14.90 3.46
C TRP A 381 1.68 -15.30 4.53
N VAL A 382 2.50 -14.37 5.01
CA VAL A 382 3.47 -14.60 6.09
C VAL A 382 3.66 -13.35 6.93
N SER A 383 4.05 -13.53 8.19
CA SER A 383 4.56 -12.44 9.01
C SER A 383 6.08 -12.30 8.86
N VAL A 384 6.58 -11.07 8.84
CA VAL A 384 8.02 -10.76 8.81
C VAL A 384 8.39 -9.91 10.03
N PRO A 385 9.52 -10.19 10.71
CA PRO A 385 10.03 -9.33 11.76
C PRO A 385 10.34 -7.91 11.29
N SER A 386 9.78 -6.91 11.97
CA SER A 386 10.14 -5.48 11.80
C SER A 386 10.05 -4.76 13.15
N VAL A 387 10.67 -3.59 13.30
CA VAL A 387 10.53 -2.73 14.50
C VAL A 387 9.42 -1.69 14.37
N GLY A 388 9.06 -1.33 13.15
CA GLY A 388 7.90 -0.51 12.78
C GLY A 388 6.71 -1.37 12.37
N CYS A 389 6.14 -1.04 11.21
CA CYS A 389 4.88 -1.60 10.71
C CYS A 389 5.09 -2.55 9.52
N SER A 390 4.09 -2.63 8.63
CA SER A 390 4.04 -3.51 7.47
C SER A 390 5.08 -3.15 6.40
N SER A 391 5.42 -1.87 6.25
CA SER A 391 6.40 -1.39 5.25
C SER A 391 7.78 -2.00 5.50
N GLU A 392 8.39 -1.74 6.66
CA GLU A 392 9.71 -2.31 7.02
C GLU A 392 9.69 -3.86 6.99
N ALA A 393 8.56 -4.49 7.29
CA ALA A 393 8.36 -5.93 7.14
C ALA A 393 8.37 -6.38 5.66
N THR A 394 7.89 -5.53 4.75
CA THR A 394 7.93 -5.69 3.30
C THR A 394 9.34 -5.51 2.76
N GLY A 395 10.08 -4.47 3.16
CA GLY A 395 11.50 -4.31 2.76
C GLY A 395 12.39 -5.46 3.23
N ASN A 396 12.29 -5.84 4.50
CA ASN A 396 12.95 -7.03 5.02
C ASN A 396 12.53 -8.29 4.26
N GLY A 397 11.23 -8.48 3.99
CA GLY A 397 10.69 -9.62 3.25
C GLY A 397 11.17 -9.69 1.79
N ALA A 398 11.19 -8.57 1.08
CA ALA A 398 11.67 -8.46 -0.29
C ALA A 398 13.17 -8.77 -0.40
N GLY A 399 13.98 -8.31 0.57
CA GLY A 399 15.37 -8.70 0.66
C GLY A 399 15.55 -10.21 0.94
N MET A 400 14.73 -10.82 1.80
CA MET A 400 14.75 -12.28 2.01
C MET A 400 14.39 -13.05 0.73
N VAL A 401 13.40 -12.57 -0.04
CA VAL A 401 13.06 -13.13 -1.36
C VAL A 401 14.19 -12.92 -2.37
N GLY A 402 14.88 -11.78 -2.33
CA GLY A 402 16.08 -11.49 -3.12
C GLY A 402 17.20 -12.51 -2.90
N LEU A 403 17.41 -12.97 -1.66
CA LEU A 403 18.34 -14.06 -1.34
C LEU A 403 17.88 -15.40 -1.95
N VAL A 404 16.59 -15.73 -1.88
CA VAL A 404 16.02 -16.97 -2.46
C VAL A 404 16.19 -16.99 -3.98
N VAL A 405 15.89 -15.89 -4.66
CA VAL A 405 16.04 -15.74 -6.13
C VAL A 405 17.52 -15.74 -6.53
N SER A 406 18.40 -15.10 -5.76
CA SER A 406 19.85 -15.12 -6.00
C SER A 406 20.45 -16.53 -5.88
N ALA A 407 20.05 -17.28 -4.85
CA ALA A 407 20.47 -18.66 -4.67
C ALA A 407 19.99 -19.56 -5.83
N ALA A 408 18.78 -19.31 -6.35
CA ALA A 408 18.26 -20.01 -7.52
C ALA A 408 19.11 -19.73 -8.78
N LYS A 409 19.40 -18.44 -9.07
CA LYS A 409 20.28 -18.04 -10.17
C LYS A 409 21.65 -18.71 -10.06
N ARG A 410 22.29 -18.65 -8.89
CA ARG A 410 23.59 -19.29 -8.61
C ARG A 410 23.56 -20.81 -8.79
N ALA A 411 22.43 -21.45 -8.48
CA ALA A 411 22.21 -22.88 -8.70
C ALA A 411 21.83 -23.26 -10.14
N GLY A 412 21.65 -22.29 -11.04
CA GLY A 412 21.17 -22.50 -12.42
C GLY A 412 19.70 -22.90 -12.49
N ILE A 413 18.89 -22.48 -11.52
CA ILE A 413 17.45 -22.77 -11.40
C ILE A 413 16.69 -21.49 -11.76
N LYS A 414 15.88 -21.53 -12.83
CA LYS A 414 14.80 -20.55 -13.00
C LYS A 414 13.63 -21.01 -12.13
N LEU A 415 13.33 -20.28 -11.06
CA LEU A 415 12.09 -20.45 -10.28
C LEU A 415 10.93 -19.74 -11.00
N THR A 416 9.70 -20.18 -10.75
CA THR A 416 8.50 -19.39 -11.05
C THR A 416 8.11 -18.52 -9.86
N ALA A 417 7.28 -17.49 -10.08
CA ALA A 417 6.74 -16.67 -9.00
C ALA A 417 5.95 -17.53 -7.99
N ASN A 418 5.21 -18.55 -8.46
CA ASN A 418 4.52 -19.51 -7.60
C ASN A 418 5.50 -20.35 -6.78
N GLU A 419 6.55 -20.91 -7.40
CA GLU A 419 7.57 -21.68 -6.65
C GLU A 419 8.22 -20.85 -5.54
N VAL A 420 8.48 -19.55 -5.76
CA VAL A 420 8.97 -18.65 -4.70
C VAL A 420 7.95 -18.54 -3.56
N MET A 421 6.69 -18.22 -3.84
CA MET A 421 5.64 -18.14 -2.82
C MET A 421 5.49 -19.45 -2.04
N GLN A 422 5.58 -20.59 -2.72
CA GLN A 422 5.44 -21.91 -2.11
C GLN A 422 6.67 -22.33 -1.28
N VAL A 423 7.90 -21.93 -1.67
CA VAL A 423 9.11 -22.07 -0.83
C VAL A 423 8.96 -21.25 0.45
N ILE A 424 8.63 -19.96 0.33
CA ILE A 424 8.41 -19.07 1.48
C ILE A 424 7.39 -19.67 2.45
N ARG A 425 6.23 -20.09 1.93
CA ARG A 425 5.17 -20.77 2.68
C ARG A 425 5.65 -22.06 3.37
N ALA A 426 6.29 -22.97 2.62
CA ALA A 426 6.71 -24.28 3.13
C ALA A 426 7.78 -24.21 4.23
N THR A 427 8.55 -23.11 4.26
CA THR A 427 9.68 -22.90 5.18
C THR A 427 9.36 -21.93 6.32
N ALA A 428 8.18 -21.33 6.33
CA ALA A 428 7.73 -20.45 7.40
C ALA A 428 7.64 -21.18 8.75
N ASP A 429 8.01 -20.47 9.81
CA ASP A 429 7.85 -20.93 11.18
C ASP A 429 6.40 -20.67 11.63
N ASP A 430 5.59 -21.73 11.69
CA ASP A 430 4.18 -21.72 12.14
C ASP A 430 4.02 -21.02 13.51
N ILE A 431 3.04 -20.11 13.63
CA ILE A 431 2.72 -19.39 14.88
C ILE A 431 1.41 -19.94 15.43
N ASP A 432 1.48 -20.98 16.27
CA ASP A 432 0.31 -21.62 16.86
C ASP A 432 0.30 -21.48 18.39
N PHE A 433 -0.55 -20.58 18.90
CA PHE A 433 -0.84 -20.44 20.33
C PHE A 433 -2.00 -21.35 20.79
N SER A 434 -2.73 -21.99 19.86
CA SER A 434 -3.93 -22.76 20.17
C SER A 434 -3.63 -24.19 20.65
N THR A 435 -2.73 -24.92 19.97
CA THR A 435 -2.56 -26.36 20.20
C THR A 435 -1.82 -26.65 21.52
N PRO A 436 -2.45 -27.32 22.52
CA PRO A 436 -1.77 -27.64 23.78
C PRO A 436 -0.59 -28.58 23.57
N ASN A 437 0.50 -28.32 24.31
CA ASN A 437 1.67 -29.21 24.33
C ASN A 437 2.10 -29.55 25.77
N ALA A 438 3.30 -30.13 25.94
CA ALA A 438 3.78 -30.58 27.25
C ALA A 438 4.38 -29.47 28.13
N ILE A 439 4.61 -28.29 27.56
CA ILE A 439 5.25 -27.14 28.20
C ILE A 439 4.26 -25.97 28.29
N ASP A 440 3.56 -25.68 27.19
CA ASP A 440 2.62 -24.56 27.09
C ASP A 440 1.17 -25.00 27.38
N PRO A 441 0.33 -24.12 27.94
CA PRO A 441 -1.07 -24.43 28.24
C PRO A 441 -1.93 -24.61 26.98
N ALA A 442 -3.17 -25.08 27.16
CA ALA A 442 -4.15 -25.11 26.07
C ALA A 442 -4.64 -23.69 25.76
N ASN A 443 -4.56 -23.26 24.50
CA ASN A 443 -4.92 -21.93 24.04
C ASN A 443 -4.18 -20.81 24.82
N ASP A 444 -2.85 -20.70 24.63
CA ASP A 444 -1.98 -19.67 25.25
C ASP A 444 -2.16 -18.29 24.60
N MET A 445 -3.41 -17.83 24.53
CA MET A 445 -3.80 -16.56 23.90
C MET A 445 -3.49 -15.34 24.78
N THR A 446 -2.56 -15.46 25.72
CA THR A 446 -2.13 -14.39 26.61
C THR A 446 -0.62 -14.25 26.59
N ASP A 447 -0.12 -13.03 26.78
CA ASP A 447 1.31 -12.80 27.02
C ASP A 447 1.69 -12.98 28.50
N ASP A 448 2.98 -12.79 28.81
CA ASP A 448 3.49 -12.84 30.19
C ASP A 448 2.89 -11.75 31.11
N PHE A 449 2.18 -10.75 30.57
CA PHE A 449 1.48 -9.67 31.30
C PHE A 449 -0.03 -9.90 31.43
N GLY A 450 -0.57 -10.93 30.79
CA GLY A 450 -2.01 -11.21 30.73
C GLY A 450 -2.77 -10.33 29.74
N GLN A 451 -2.08 -9.60 28.85
CA GLN A 451 -2.70 -9.03 27.67
C GLN A 451 -3.10 -10.16 26.71
N ARG A 452 -4.15 -9.93 25.91
CA ARG A 452 -4.67 -10.95 24.99
C ARG A 452 -3.99 -10.82 23.62
N ARG A 453 -3.39 -11.91 23.16
CA ARG A 453 -2.83 -12.06 21.81
C ARG A 453 -3.95 -12.14 20.77
N PHE A 454 -3.62 -11.74 19.54
CA PHE A 454 -4.45 -12.05 18.38
C PHE A 454 -4.63 -13.58 18.22
N PRO A 455 -5.80 -14.06 17.77
CA PRO A 455 -6.03 -15.49 17.51
C PRO A 455 -5.00 -16.05 16.53
N SER A 456 -4.35 -17.15 16.90
CA SER A 456 -3.52 -17.93 16.00
C SER A 456 -3.83 -19.41 16.16
N VAL A 457 -3.62 -20.19 15.11
CA VAL A 457 -3.92 -21.63 15.06
C VAL A 457 -2.83 -22.36 14.28
N ARG A 458 -2.91 -23.68 14.23
CA ARG A 458 -1.92 -24.48 13.51
C ARG A 458 -2.07 -24.38 11.99
N GLY A 459 -1.00 -23.99 11.30
CA GLY A 459 -1.01 -23.74 9.86
C GLY A 459 -1.68 -22.40 9.54
N TRP A 460 -2.14 -22.21 8.30
CA TRP A 460 -2.66 -20.92 7.87
C TRP A 460 -3.76 -20.35 8.79
N ASP A 461 -3.54 -19.13 9.26
CA ASP A 461 -4.50 -18.32 10.01
C ASP A 461 -4.55 -16.87 9.51
N ALA A 462 -5.64 -16.17 9.82
CA ALA A 462 -5.87 -14.82 9.31
C ALA A 462 -5.00 -13.76 9.99
N THR A 463 -4.29 -14.09 11.07
CA THR A 463 -3.42 -13.14 11.80
C THR A 463 -1.97 -13.19 11.30
N HIS A 464 -1.42 -14.39 11.10
CA HIS A 464 0.00 -14.59 10.79
C HIS A 464 0.24 -15.25 9.42
N GLY A 465 -0.82 -15.50 8.65
CA GLY A 465 -0.74 -16.29 7.43
C GLY A 465 -0.22 -17.69 7.75
N PHE A 466 0.80 -18.13 7.02
CA PHE A 466 1.50 -19.40 7.24
C PHE A 466 2.57 -19.34 8.35
N GLY A 467 2.72 -18.21 9.05
CA GLY A 467 3.67 -18.00 10.14
C GLY A 467 4.80 -17.04 9.79
N ARG A 468 5.86 -17.03 10.60
CA ARG A 468 7.01 -16.13 10.44
C ARG A 468 7.92 -16.61 9.31
N LEU A 469 8.25 -15.75 8.36
CA LEU A 469 9.21 -16.02 7.28
C LEU A 469 10.57 -16.47 7.85
N ASN A 470 11.16 -17.55 7.33
CA ASN A 470 12.49 -18.02 7.69
C ASN A 470 13.45 -17.96 6.49
N ALA A 471 14.36 -16.98 6.49
CA ALA A 471 15.26 -16.72 5.36
C ALA A 471 16.23 -17.89 5.12
N TYR A 472 16.79 -18.47 6.19
CA TYR A 472 17.75 -19.57 6.07
C TYR A 472 17.13 -20.82 5.47
N GLU A 473 15.97 -21.27 5.98
CA GLU A 473 15.33 -22.48 5.46
C GLU A 473 14.77 -22.27 4.04
N ALA A 474 14.31 -21.05 3.70
CA ALA A 474 13.90 -20.70 2.33
C ALA A 474 15.07 -20.78 1.33
N VAL A 475 16.20 -20.14 1.63
CA VAL A 475 17.41 -20.19 0.78
C VAL A 475 17.95 -21.63 0.69
N LYS A 476 17.99 -22.34 1.82
CA LYS A 476 18.43 -23.74 1.89
C LYS A 476 17.55 -24.68 1.07
N SER A 477 16.22 -24.53 1.10
CA SER A 477 15.28 -25.29 0.26
C SER A 477 15.68 -25.20 -1.23
N VAL A 478 15.98 -23.99 -1.73
CA VAL A 478 16.43 -23.80 -3.12
C VAL A 478 17.80 -24.45 -3.39
N VAL A 479 18.77 -24.27 -2.49
CA VAL A 479 20.12 -24.85 -2.62
C VAL A 479 20.08 -26.39 -2.61
N GLU A 480 19.24 -26.99 -1.75
CA GLU A 480 19.04 -28.44 -1.65
C GLU A 480 18.08 -28.99 -2.73
N LYS A 481 17.43 -28.10 -3.51
CA LYS A 481 16.44 -28.39 -4.56
C LYS A 481 15.14 -29.00 -4.02
N ASP A 482 14.81 -28.68 -2.78
CA ASP A 482 13.59 -29.10 -2.09
C ASP A 482 12.43 -28.11 -2.34
N ILE A 483 12.21 -27.79 -3.62
CA ILE A 483 11.25 -26.78 -4.09
C ILE A 483 9.85 -27.41 -4.18
N PRO A 484 8.82 -26.87 -3.49
CA PRO A 484 7.47 -27.44 -3.50
C PRO A 484 6.75 -27.32 -4.86
N PRO A 485 5.68 -28.11 -5.09
CA PRO A 485 4.83 -27.96 -6.28
C PRO A 485 4.01 -26.67 -6.25
N GLU A 486 3.59 -26.22 -7.43
CA GLU A 486 2.85 -24.98 -7.64
C GLU A 486 1.36 -25.15 -7.36
N ALA A 487 0.76 -24.17 -6.69
CA ALA A 487 -0.66 -24.12 -6.36
C ALA A 487 -1.19 -22.69 -6.47
N ASP A 488 -2.27 -22.48 -7.23
CA ASP A 488 -2.87 -21.16 -7.47
C ASP A 488 -4.41 -21.22 -7.59
N ILE A 489 -5.08 -20.10 -7.28
CA ILE A 489 -6.51 -19.87 -7.44
C ILE A 489 -6.72 -18.41 -7.87
N THR A 490 -7.24 -18.20 -9.08
CA THR A 490 -7.66 -16.89 -9.61
C THR A 490 -9.18 -16.66 -9.49
N SER A 491 -10.00 -17.73 -9.45
CA SER A 491 -11.45 -17.65 -9.23
C SER A 491 -11.93 -18.65 -8.16
N PRO A 492 -12.79 -18.27 -7.19
CA PRO A 492 -13.42 -16.96 -6.98
C PRO A 492 -12.43 -15.81 -6.78
N ARG A 493 -12.85 -14.56 -7.03
CA ARG A 493 -12.05 -13.36 -6.68
C ARG A 493 -12.03 -13.21 -5.16
N TRP A 494 -10.96 -12.62 -4.60
CA TRP A 494 -10.94 -12.23 -3.19
C TRP A 494 -12.21 -11.44 -2.82
N PHE A 495 -12.84 -11.83 -1.71
CA PHE A 495 -14.01 -11.15 -1.12
C PHE A 495 -15.26 -11.05 -2.02
N SER A 496 -15.31 -11.79 -3.13
CA SER A 496 -16.49 -11.86 -3.99
C SER A 496 -17.73 -12.34 -3.22
N MET A 497 -18.90 -11.78 -3.56
CA MET A 497 -20.19 -12.18 -3.00
C MET A 497 -20.95 -13.02 -4.01
N GLU A 498 -21.11 -14.31 -3.69
CA GLU A 498 -21.74 -15.31 -4.53
C GLU A 498 -23.17 -15.63 -4.03
N PRO A 499 -24.12 -15.96 -4.92
CA PRO A 499 -25.51 -16.24 -4.55
C PRO A 499 -25.66 -17.59 -3.81
N THR A 500 -26.76 -17.82 -3.10
CA THR A 500 -26.96 -19.08 -2.33
C THR A 500 -27.29 -20.31 -3.19
N SER A 501 -27.27 -20.19 -4.52
CA SER A 501 -27.57 -21.27 -5.45
C SER A 501 -26.90 -21.10 -6.81
N GLY A 502 -26.74 -22.19 -7.55
CA GLY A 502 -25.98 -22.23 -8.80
C GLY A 502 -24.64 -22.91 -8.61
N THR A 503 -23.67 -22.62 -9.47
CA THR A 503 -22.35 -23.26 -9.41
C THR A 503 -21.22 -22.25 -9.56
N LEU A 504 -20.22 -22.35 -8.69
CA LEU A 504 -19.01 -21.54 -8.72
C LEU A 504 -17.85 -22.36 -9.31
N PRO A 505 -17.29 -21.98 -10.47
CA PRO A 505 -16.05 -22.60 -10.96
C PRO A 505 -14.86 -22.17 -10.09
N VAL A 506 -14.03 -23.12 -9.70
CA VAL A 506 -12.70 -22.82 -9.12
C VAL A 506 -11.71 -22.83 -10.26
N ILE A 507 -11.05 -21.70 -10.50
CA ILE A 507 -10.12 -21.49 -11.62
C ILE A 507 -8.75 -21.15 -11.04
N GLY A 508 -7.68 -21.72 -11.61
CA GLY A 508 -6.29 -21.48 -11.21
C GLY A 508 -5.36 -22.50 -11.84
N THR A 509 -4.10 -22.49 -11.41
CA THR A 509 -3.04 -23.36 -11.94
C THR A 509 -2.51 -24.30 -10.87
N VAL A 510 -2.23 -25.54 -11.26
CA VAL A 510 -1.51 -26.53 -10.44
C VAL A 510 -0.47 -27.26 -11.27
N ALA A 511 0.73 -27.41 -10.73
CA ALA A 511 1.83 -28.09 -11.39
C ALA A 511 2.84 -28.66 -10.38
N ALA A 512 3.74 -29.51 -10.86
CA ALA A 512 4.92 -29.92 -10.09
C ALA A 512 6.14 -29.95 -11.03
N PRO A 513 6.70 -28.78 -11.43
CA PRO A 513 7.76 -28.71 -12.44
C PRO A 513 9.01 -29.52 -12.09
N ARG A 514 9.25 -29.74 -10.79
CA ARG A 514 10.40 -30.46 -10.22
C ARG A 514 10.18 -31.97 -10.02
N SER A 515 8.95 -32.47 -10.20
CA SER A 515 8.58 -33.84 -9.86
C SER A 515 8.04 -34.63 -11.06
N GLY A 516 8.24 -35.96 -11.04
CA GLY A 516 7.81 -36.85 -12.12
C GLY A 516 6.29 -37.08 -12.18
N SER A 517 5.58 -36.81 -11.08
CA SER A 517 4.12 -36.82 -11.02
C SER A 517 3.60 -36.09 -9.78
N TYR A 518 2.33 -35.68 -9.79
CA TYR A 518 1.67 -35.07 -8.64
C TYR A 518 0.19 -35.46 -8.53
N SER A 519 -0.42 -35.00 -7.45
CA SER A 519 -1.86 -35.02 -7.18
C SER A 519 -2.32 -33.64 -6.75
N TYR A 520 -3.59 -33.31 -6.96
CA TYR A 520 -4.22 -32.13 -6.37
C TYR A 520 -5.61 -32.43 -5.83
N ARG A 521 -6.02 -31.66 -4.83
CA ARG A 521 -7.35 -31.69 -4.25
C ARG A 521 -7.87 -30.27 -4.07
N VAL A 522 -9.12 -30.02 -4.48
CA VAL A 522 -9.85 -28.76 -4.21
C VAL A 522 -10.91 -29.05 -3.15
N GLU A 523 -10.93 -28.24 -2.09
CA GLU A 523 -11.81 -28.41 -0.93
C GLU A 523 -12.26 -27.05 -0.36
N TRP A 524 -13.45 -26.98 0.23
CA TRP A 524 -13.99 -25.76 0.87
C TRP A 524 -14.43 -25.97 2.33
N THR A 525 -14.49 -24.89 3.10
CA THR A 525 -14.99 -24.84 4.50
C THR A 525 -15.66 -23.49 4.77
N THR A 526 -16.43 -23.37 5.84
CA THR A 526 -17.08 -22.11 6.27
C THR A 526 -16.23 -21.37 7.31
N GLY A 527 -16.30 -20.03 7.30
CA GLY A 527 -15.66 -19.13 8.27
C GLY A 527 -14.24 -18.68 7.89
N LEU A 528 -13.86 -17.49 8.37
CA LEU A 528 -12.60 -16.78 8.07
C LEU A 528 -11.32 -17.61 8.27
N GLN A 529 -11.25 -18.37 9.35
CA GLN A 529 -10.05 -19.16 9.70
C GLN A 529 -10.42 -20.41 10.49
N THR A 530 -9.45 -21.32 10.64
CA THR A 530 -9.62 -22.54 11.42
C THR A 530 -10.05 -22.19 12.84
N PRO A 531 -11.10 -22.82 13.40
CA PRO A 531 -11.54 -22.51 14.76
C PRO A 531 -10.49 -22.98 15.80
N PRO A 532 -10.35 -22.30 16.95
CA PRO A 532 -9.36 -22.67 17.97
C PRO A 532 -9.51 -24.10 18.50
N TYR A 533 -8.37 -24.71 18.85
CA TYR A 533 -8.29 -26.07 19.39
C TYR A 533 -9.25 -26.27 20.60
N PRO A 534 -9.98 -27.42 20.69
CA PRO A 534 -9.87 -28.64 19.89
C PRO A 534 -10.80 -28.70 18.68
N ALA A 535 -11.45 -27.59 18.30
CA ALA A 535 -12.20 -27.54 17.06
C ALA A 535 -11.24 -27.59 15.85
N THR A 536 -11.76 -28.04 14.72
CA THR A 536 -11.05 -28.05 13.44
C THR A 536 -12.05 -27.71 12.33
N ASP A 537 -11.56 -27.21 11.21
CA ASP A 537 -12.37 -27.08 10.00
C ASP A 537 -12.98 -28.42 9.56
N THR A 538 -14.14 -28.35 8.92
CA THR A 538 -14.76 -29.49 8.23
C THR A 538 -14.64 -29.26 6.73
N TRP A 539 -13.53 -29.72 6.14
CA TRP A 539 -13.25 -29.53 4.72
C TRP A 539 -14.10 -30.46 3.84
N HIS A 540 -14.83 -29.88 2.90
CA HIS A 540 -15.66 -30.53 1.91
C HIS A 540 -14.88 -30.69 0.60
N VAL A 541 -14.50 -31.92 0.24
CA VAL A 541 -13.75 -32.21 -0.99
C VAL A 541 -14.65 -32.11 -2.21
N VAL A 542 -14.24 -31.26 -3.17
CA VAL A 542 -14.96 -31.01 -4.44
C VAL A 542 -14.36 -31.85 -5.57
N GLN A 543 -13.03 -31.87 -5.66
CA GLN A 543 -12.27 -32.56 -6.68
C GLN A 543 -11.01 -33.14 -6.06
N ASP A 544 -10.68 -34.39 -6.40
CA ASP A 544 -9.40 -35.04 -6.10
C ASP A 544 -8.88 -35.66 -7.41
N ARG A 545 -7.61 -35.43 -7.76
CA ARG A 545 -6.94 -36.00 -8.93
C ARG A 545 -5.52 -36.41 -8.59
N SER A 546 -5.07 -37.53 -9.14
CA SER A 546 -3.74 -38.10 -8.89
C SER A 546 -3.11 -38.70 -10.15
N GLY A 547 -1.78 -38.85 -10.14
CA GLY A 547 -1.02 -39.38 -11.28
C GLY A 547 -0.89 -38.40 -12.44
N LEU A 548 -0.99 -37.09 -12.16
CA LEU A 548 -0.81 -36.03 -13.14
C LEU A 548 0.68 -35.82 -13.41
N THR A 549 1.05 -35.50 -14.65
CA THR A 549 2.45 -35.33 -15.09
C THR A 549 2.67 -34.08 -15.95
N ALA A 550 1.64 -33.25 -16.09
CA ALA A 550 1.66 -31.97 -16.80
C ALA A 550 0.84 -30.96 -15.97
N PRO A 551 1.10 -29.64 -16.09
CA PRO A 551 0.28 -28.62 -15.45
C PRO A 551 -1.21 -28.77 -15.81
N VAL A 552 -2.08 -28.37 -14.89
CA VAL A 552 -3.49 -28.10 -15.16
C VAL A 552 -3.72 -26.62 -14.90
N ASP A 553 -4.20 -25.94 -15.93
CA ASP A 553 -4.55 -24.51 -15.96
C ASP A 553 -6.02 -24.38 -16.39
N GLY A 554 -6.71 -23.38 -15.86
CA GLY A 554 -8.15 -23.17 -16.02
C GLY A 554 -8.97 -23.79 -14.89
N GLN A 555 -10.09 -24.44 -15.24
CA GLN A 555 -11.06 -24.92 -14.25
C GLN A 555 -10.57 -26.17 -13.49
N LEU A 556 -10.19 -25.97 -12.23
CA LEU A 556 -9.74 -27.02 -11.30
C LEU A 556 -10.92 -27.79 -10.69
N ALA A 557 -12.02 -27.11 -10.37
CA ALA A 557 -13.23 -27.72 -9.79
C ALA A 557 -14.52 -26.92 -10.09
N GLN A 558 -15.65 -27.41 -9.57
CA GLN A 558 -16.94 -26.72 -9.61
C GLN A 558 -17.68 -26.97 -8.30
N ILE A 559 -17.97 -25.92 -7.55
CA ILE A 559 -18.68 -25.96 -6.27
C ILE A 559 -20.18 -25.79 -6.53
N ASP A 560 -21.04 -26.59 -5.87
CA ASP A 560 -22.48 -26.34 -5.80
C ASP A 560 -22.76 -25.37 -4.65
N LEU A 561 -23.26 -24.17 -4.98
CA LEU A 561 -23.49 -23.12 -4.00
C LEU A 561 -24.66 -23.46 -3.05
N ALA A 562 -25.56 -24.37 -3.43
CA ALA A 562 -26.64 -24.82 -2.54
C ALA A 562 -26.11 -25.73 -1.40
N ASP A 563 -25.04 -26.49 -1.65
CA ASP A 563 -24.36 -27.28 -0.61
C ASP A 563 -23.58 -26.38 0.36
N VAL A 564 -22.93 -25.33 -0.16
CA VAL A 564 -22.25 -24.30 0.65
C VAL A 564 -23.26 -23.53 1.51
N ALA A 565 -24.33 -23.03 0.90
CA ALA A 565 -25.42 -22.37 1.60
C ALA A 565 -26.03 -23.29 2.67
N ALA A 566 -26.19 -24.60 2.42
CA ALA A 566 -26.70 -25.53 3.42
C ALA A 566 -25.80 -25.70 4.66
N ALA A 567 -24.50 -25.38 4.57
CA ALA A 567 -23.57 -25.36 5.70
C ALA A 567 -23.54 -24.02 6.46
N LEU A 568 -23.95 -22.92 5.84
CA LEU A 568 -23.89 -21.57 6.44
C LEU A 568 -25.04 -21.27 7.43
N PRO A 569 -24.81 -20.38 8.42
CA PRO A 569 -25.86 -19.79 9.25
C PRO A 569 -26.98 -19.20 8.38
N GLY A 570 -28.24 -19.42 8.77
CA GLY A 570 -29.39 -18.88 8.02
C GLY A 570 -29.51 -19.36 6.55
N LYS A 571 -28.70 -20.34 6.13
CA LYS A 571 -28.46 -20.72 4.74
C LYS A 571 -27.93 -19.62 3.83
N GLY A 572 -27.06 -18.74 4.34
CA GLY A 572 -26.59 -17.58 3.60
C GLY A 572 -27.64 -16.46 3.48
N THR A 573 -28.68 -16.46 4.31
CA THR A 573 -29.73 -15.42 4.29
C THR A 573 -29.90 -14.72 5.64
N GLY A 574 -30.33 -13.46 5.59
CA GLY A 574 -30.53 -12.58 6.75
C GLY A 574 -29.29 -11.75 7.12
N GLU A 575 -29.43 -10.93 8.15
CA GLU A 575 -28.40 -9.97 8.56
C GLU A 575 -27.06 -10.62 8.99
N PRO A 576 -25.90 -10.01 8.69
CA PRO A 576 -24.58 -10.40 9.18
C PRO A 576 -24.41 -9.99 10.66
N VAL A 577 -25.17 -10.63 11.55
CA VAL A 577 -25.14 -10.38 13.00
C VAL A 577 -25.10 -11.66 13.84
N ASP A 578 -24.30 -11.62 14.91
CA ASP A 578 -24.14 -12.71 15.87
C ASP A 578 -25.44 -13.04 16.62
N ALA A 579 -25.39 -14.08 17.46
CA ALA A 579 -26.55 -14.50 18.28
C ALA A 579 -27.00 -13.45 19.32
N SER A 580 -26.25 -12.36 19.51
CA SER A 580 -26.60 -11.21 20.36
C SER A 580 -27.11 -9.99 19.58
N GLY A 581 -27.08 -10.04 18.24
CA GLY A 581 -27.48 -8.94 17.34
C GLY A 581 -26.38 -7.91 17.09
N LYS A 582 -25.11 -8.24 17.38
CA LYS A 582 -23.95 -7.42 17.00
C LYS A 582 -23.48 -7.79 15.60
N PRO A 583 -22.84 -6.88 14.84
CA PRO A 583 -22.21 -7.23 13.56
C PRO A 583 -21.28 -8.44 13.67
N GLU A 584 -21.41 -9.35 12.70
CA GLU A 584 -20.60 -10.55 12.50
C GLU A 584 -20.25 -10.58 11.00
N PRO A 585 -19.22 -9.83 10.55
CA PRO A 585 -18.91 -9.67 9.13
C PRO A 585 -18.69 -11.01 8.42
N ASP A 586 -17.96 -11.94 9.06
CA ASP A 586 -17.65 -13.25 8.50
C ASP A 586 -18.75 -14.31 8.58
N ARG A 587 -19.98 -13.94 8.96
CA ARG A 587 -21.09 -14.88 9.13
C ARG A 587 -21.36 -15.76 7.90
N PHE A 588 -21.12 -15.20 6.71
CA PHE A 588 -21.34 -15.85 5.42
C PHE A 588 -20.04 -16.17 4.66
N THR A 589 -18.89 -16.03 5.34
CA THR A 589 -17.56 -16.29 4.79
C THR A 589 -17.35 -17.77 4.48
N VAL A 590 -16.74 -18.03 3.33
CA VAL A 590 -16.36 -19.35 2.83
C VAL A 590 -14.91 -19.31 2.38
N ARG A 591 -14.13 -20.31 2.78
CA ARG A 591 -12.78 -20.54 2.26
C ARG A 591 -12.79 -21.72 1.28
N VAL A 592 -12.13 -21.55 0.14
CA VAL A 592 -11.75 -22.64 -0.76
C VAL A 592 -10.23 -22.72 -0.81
N ARG A 593 -9.68 -23.93 -0.92
CA ARG A 593 -8.25 -24.13 -1.13
C ARG A 593 -7.99 -25.20 -2.18
N VAL A 594 -6.83 -25.09 -2.82
CA VAL A 594 -6.23 -26.16 -3.60
C VAL A 594 -4.96 -26.63 -2.90
N VAL A 595 -4.83 -27.95 -2.77
CA VAL A 595 -3.70 -28.64 -2.16
C VAL A 595 -3.07 -29.49 -3.24
N VAL A 596 -1.80 -29.26 -3.52
CA VAL A 596 -1.01 -30.00 -4.51
C VAL A 596 0.03 -30.82 -3.75
N THR A 597 0.24 -32.08 -4.12
CA THR A 597 1.25 -32.95 -3.50
C THR A 597 2.03 -33.70 -4.56
N ASP A 598 3.35 -33.54 -4.57
CA ASP A 598 4.26 -34.13 -5.55
C ASP A 598 4.64 -35.59 -5.20
N ALA A 599 5.45 -36.25 -6.04
CA ALA A 599 5.85 -37.65 -5.84
C ALA A 599 6.81 -37.87 -4.66
N ASP A 600 7.49 -36.82 -4.18
CA ASP A 600 8.42 -36.87 -3.05
C ASP A 600 7.72 -36.50 -1.72
N GLY A 601 6.45 -36.07 -1.78
CA GLY A 601 5.63 -35.69 -0.63
C GLY A 601 5.64 -34.19 -0.32
N ARG A 602 6.25 -33.35 -1.16
CA ARG A 602 6.18 -31.90 -1.01
C ARG A 602 4.76 -31.42 -1.29
N VAL A 603 4.33 -30.42 -0.56
CA VAL A 603 2.98 -29.86 -0.63
C VAL A 603 3.05 -28.42 -1.11
N GLY A 604 2.14 -28.00 -1.98
CA GLY A 604 1.88 -26.60 -2.34
C GLY A 604 0.41 -26.27 -2.04
N ILE A 605 0.12 -25.06 -1.55
CA ILE A 605 -1.24 -24.64 -1.18
C ILE A 605 -1.52 -23.22 -1.64
N MET A 606 -2.74 -23.00 -2.14
CA MET A 606 -3.35 -21.68 -2.25
C MET A 606 -4.72 -21.69 -1.59
N ASN A 607 -4.98 -20.69 -0.75
CA ASN A 607 -6.27 -20.45 -0.09
C ASN A 607 -6.96 -19.26 -0.76
N ARG A 608 -8.29 -19.21 -0.70
CA ARG A 608 -9.10 -18.10 -1.18
C ARG A 608 -10.35 -17.91 -0.32
N GLN A 609 -10.70 -16.66 -0.04
CA GLN A 609 -11.93 -16.27 0.67
C GLN A 609 -12.93 -15.57 -0.24
N PHE A 610 -14.20 -15.94 -0.09
CA PHE A 610 -15.39 -15.32 -0.69
C PHE A 610 -16.57 -15.44 0.29
N SER A 611 -17.71 -14.80 -0.01
CA SER A 611 -18.95 -14.90 0.77
C SER A 611 -20.06 -15.55 -0.05
N VAL A 612 -20.97 -16.28 0.61
CA VAL A 612 -22.19 -16.82 -0.04
C VAL A 612 -23.44 -16.24 0.65
N HIS A 613 -24.08 -15.28 -0.01
CA HIS A 613 -25.18 -14.51 0.57
C HIS A 613 -26.22 -14.07 -0.48
N ASP A 614 -27.51 -14.17 -0.13
CA ASP A 614 -28.59 -13.51 -0.86
C ASP A 614 -29.30 -12.49 0.06
N ASP A 615 -29.30 -11.22 -0.33
CA ASP A 615 -30.15 -10.18 0.25
C ASP A 615 -31.50 -10.11 -0.51
N PRO A 616 -32.63 -10.50 0.12
CA PRO A 616 -33.95 -10.46 -0.52
C PRO A 616 -34.54 -9.05 -0.68
N THR A 617 -33.85 -8.00 -0.21
CA THR A 617 -34.24 -6.59 -0.37
C THR A 617 -33.53 -5.89 -1.53
N LEU A 618 -32.44 -6.47 -2.04
CA LEU A 618 -31.66 -5.95 -3.16
C LEU A 618 -32.49 -5.96 -4.46
N SER A 619 -32.60 -4.80 -5.12
CA SER A 619 -33.44 -4.64 -6.32
C SER A 619 -32.73 -5.04 -7.61
N TYR A 620 -31.44 -4.73 -7.73
CA TYR A 620 -30.53 -5.24 -8.76
C TYR A 620 -29.10 -5.25 -8.22
N SER A 621 -28.21 -5.95 -8.91
CA SER A 621 -26.75 -5.91 -8.69
C SER A 621 -26.07 -5.77 -10.04
N THR A 622 -24.98 -5.00 -10.09
CA THR A 622 -24.11 -4.90 -11.25
C THR A 622 -22.66 -4.88 -10.77
N VAL A 623 -21.77 -5.49 -11.56
CA VAL A 623 -20.32 -5.37 -11.37
C VAL A 623 -19.85 -4.22 -12.25
N VAL A 624 -19.11 -3.29 -11.66
CA VAL A 624 -18.43 -2.20 -12.36
C VAL A 624 -16.96 -2.33 -12.02
N ASP A 625 -16.13 -2.50 -13.04
CA ASP A 625 -14.69 -2.61 -12.85
C ASP A 625 -14.10 -1.22 -12.51
N GLY A 626 -13.03 -1.19 -11.71
CA GLY A 626 -12.43 0.05 -11.24
C GLY A 626 -13.31 0.95 -10.39
N ALA A 627 -14.46 0.52 -9.86
CA ALA A 627 -15.25 1.35 -8.94
C ALA A 627 -14.71 1.25 -7.49
N GLY A 628 -13.89 2.23 -7.07
CA GLY A 628 -13.20 2.19 -5.76
C GLY A 628 -13.43 3.38 -4.83
N MET A 629 -13.53 4.63 -5.33
CA MET A 629 -13.68 5.81 -4.44
C MET A 629 -14.75 6.86 -4.80
N SER A 630 -15.10 7.03 -6.07
CA SER A 630 -16.02 8.11 -6.47
C SER A 630 -17.42 7.88 -5.89
N SER A 631 -17.96 8.88 -5.19
CA SER A 631 -19.32 8.78 -4.64
C SER A 631 -20.36 8.94 -5.76
N PRO A 632 -21.36 8.02 -5.89
CA PRO A 632 -22.36 8.12 -6.93
C PRO A 632 -23.28 9.32 -6.72
N ARG A 633 -23.75 9.91 -7.82
CA ARG A 633 -24.73 10.99 -7.85
C ARG A 633 -26.07 10.47 -8.36
N LEU A 634 -27.15 10.78 -7.65
CA LEU A 634 -28.52 10.57 -8.12
C LEU A 634 -29.09 11.88 -8.69
N VAL A 635 -29.54 11.85 -9.94
CA VAL A 635 -30.11 13.01 -10.66
C VAL A 635 -30.79 12.54 -11.95
N ASP A 636 -31.93 13.16 -12.30
CA ASP A 636 -32.61 13.04 -13.59
C ASP A 636 -31.72 13.62 -14.71
N VAL A 637 -31.05 12.74 -15.47
CA VAL A 637 -30.11 13.12 -16.54
C VAL A 637 -30.80 13.22 -17.88
N ASP A 638 -31.75 12.31 -18.18
CA ASP A 638 -32.41 12.26 -19.49
C ASP A 638 -33.73 13.05 -19.59
N GLY A 639 -34.22 13.59 -18.46
CA GLY A 639 -35.38 14.46 -18.35
C GLY A 639 -36.72 13.72 -18.28
N ASP A 640 -36.74 12.43 -17.96
CA ASP A 640 -37.98 11.64 -17.84
C ASP A 640 -38.72 11.82 -16.50
N GLY A 641 -38.05 12.38 -15.48
CA GLY A 641 -38.58 12.60 -14.14
C GLY A 641 -38.21 11.53 -13.10
N HIS A 642 -37.28 10.63 -13.43
CA HIS A 642 -36.65 9.67 -12.52
C HIS A 642 -35.15 9.98 -12.36
N ASP A 643 -34.56 9.69 -11.20
CA ASP A 643 -33.12 9.90 -11.00
C ASP A 643 -32.32 8.72 -11.55
N GLU A 644 -31.35 9.01 -12.43
CA GLU A 644 -30.26 8.10 -12.81
C GLU A 644 -29.18 8.06 -11.74
N MET A 645 -28.42 6.96 -11.71
CA MET A 645 -27.16 6.87 -10.96
C MET A 645 -25.97 7.17 -11.87
N VAL A 646 -25.35 8.33 -11.70
CA VAL A 646 -24.07 8.70 -12.29
C VAL A 646 -22.94 8.20 -11.38
N LEU A 647 -21.98 7.46 -11.95
CA LEU A 647 -20.85 6.84 -11.22
C LEU A 647 -19.55 7.04 -12.00
N GLY A 648 -18.57 7.71 -11.38
CA GLY A 648 -17.18 7.71 -11.86
C GLY A 648 -16.43 6.46 -11.42
N THR A 649 -15.42 6.04 -12.20
CA THR A 649 -14.54 4.92 -11.86
C THR A 649 -13.07 5.32 -11.86
N ASP A 650 -12.28 4.61 -11.06
CA ASP A 650 -10.85 4.75 -10.87
C ASP A 650 -10.04 4.50 -12.17
N GLU A 651 -10.63 3.84 -13.16
CA GLU A 651 -10.06 3.63 -14.51
C GLU A 651 -10.44 4.73 -15.51
N GLY A 652 -11.17 5.76 -15.06
CA GLY A 652 -11.51 6.96 -15.82
C GLY A 652 -12.79 6.88 -16.64
N TYR A 653 -13.72 5.96 -16.34
CA TYR A 653 -15.04 5.96 -16.98
C TYR A 653 -16.08 6.68 -16.12
N VAL A 654 -17.08 7.26 -16.79
CA VAL A 654 -18.32 7.74 -16.19
C VAL A 654 -19.47 6.92 -16.75
N HIS A 655 -20.16 6.22 -15.85
CA HIS A 655 -21.36 5.43 -16.15
C HIS A 655 -22.60 6.21 -15.71
N VAL A 656 -23.69 6.06 -16.47
CA VAL A 656 -25.02 6.54 -16.08
C VAL A 656 -25.99 5.38 -16.19
N PHE A 657 -26.57 4.97 -15.07
CA PHE A 657 -27.50 3.84 -14.98
C PHE A 657 -28.92 4.33 -14.71
N ASP A 658 -29.89 3.80 -15.47
CA ASP A 658 -31.31 3.98 -15.17
C ASP A 658 -31.70 3.26 -13.86
N SER A 659 -32.89 3.56 -13.34
CA SER A 659 -33.45 2.96 -12.11
C SER A 659 -33.58 1.42 -12.12
N THR A 660 -33.29 0.75 -13.23
CA THR A 660 -33.24 -0.73 -13.34
C THR A 660 -31.81 -1.29 -13.36
N GLY A 661 -30.80 -0.43 -13.28
CA GLY A 661 -29.38 -0.79 -13.36
C GLY A 661 -28.86 -0.95 -14.79
N LYS A 662 -29.58 -0.45 -15.81
CA LYS A 662 -29.13 -0.51 -17.20
C LYS A 662 -28.48 0.81 -17.60
N VAL A 663 -27.32 0.73 -18.26
CA VAL A 663 -26.58 1.90 -18.75
C VAL A 663 -27.38 2.67 -19.82
N LEU A 664 -27.39 4.00 -19.74
CA LEU A 664 -28.04 4.88 -20.72
C LEU A 664 -27.28 4.91 -22.07
N PRO A 665 -27.97 5.16 -23.20
CA PRO A 665 -27.33 5.33 -24.49
C PRO A 665 -26.31 6.48 -24.47
N GLY A 666 -25.11 6.24 -25.02
CA GLY A 666 -24.00 7.21 -24.99
C GLY A 666 -22.96 6.92 -23.90
N PHE A 667 -23.34 6.16 -22.87
CA PHE A 667 -22.47 5.81 -21.75
C PHE A 667 -21.98 4.34 -21.81
N PRO A 668 -20.85 3.99 -21.16
CA PRO A 668 -19.95 4.89 -20.42
C PRO A 668 -19.14 5.81 -21.34
N VAL A 669 -18.80 6.99 -20.81
CA VAL A 669 -17.85 7.95 -21.41
C VAL A 669 -16.53 7.94 -20.63
N ARG A 670 -15.45 8.52 -21.16
CA ARG A 670 -14.10 8.37 -20.60
C ARG A 670 -13.34 9.69 -20.48
N THR A 671 -12.64 9.88 -19.37
CA THR A 671 -11.65 10.96 -19.15
C THR A 671 -10.47 10.86 -20.13
N PRO A 672 -9.61 11.90 -20.24
CA PRO A 672 -8.33 11.80 -20.94
C PRO A 672 -7.48 10.63 -20.44
N GLU A 673 -6.52 10.16 -21.25
CA GLU A 673 -5.62 9.08 -20.84
C GLU A 673 -4.65 9.54 -19.75
N ALA A 674 -4.25 8.62 -18.87
CA ALA A 674 -3.31 8.93 -17.80
C ALA A 674 -1.93 9.32 -18.37
N PHE A 675 -1.47 10.55 -18.08
CA PHE A 675 -0.25 11.13 -18.67
C PHE A 675 1.04 10.34 -18.37
N PHE A 676 1.05 9.58 -17.27
CA PHE A 676 2.18 8.76 -16.82
C PHE A 676 2.19 7.34 -17.43
N TRP A 677 1.23 7.01 -18.31
CA TRP A 677 1.13 5.67 -18.87
C TRP A 677 1.91 5.53 -20.18
N HIS A 678 2.96 4.70 -20.15
CA HIS A 678 3.79 4.38 -21.30
C HIS A 678 3.18 3.24 -22.11
N SER A 679 2.37 3.57 -23.12
CA SER A 679 1.78 2.57 -24.04
C SER A 679 2.81 1.87 -24.94
N ASP A 680 4.03 2.40 -25.01
CA ASP A 680 5.14 1.82 -25.75
C ASP A 680 5.98 0.81 -24.92
N SER A 681 5.68 0.65 -23.62
CA SER A 681 6.24 -0.40 -22.75
C SER A 681 6.15 -1.80 -23.39
N PRO A 682 7.28 -2.52 -23.55
CA PRO A 682 7.29 -3.88 -24.06
C PRO A 682 6.39 -4.83 -23.26
N ALA A 683 6.36 -4.73 -21.92
CA ALA A 683 5.46 -5.49 -21.07
C ALA A 683 3.98 -5.16 -21.35
N ALA A 684 3.61 -3.87 -21.41
CA ALA A 684 2.25 -3.46 -21.74
C ALA A 684 1.79 -4.05 -23.09
N GLN A 685 2.65 -3.98 -24.11
CA GLN A 685 2.37 -4.52 -25.44
C GLN A 685 2.32 -6.06 -25.47
N ALA A 686 3.22 -6.74 -24.76
CA ALA A 686 3.30 -8.19 -24.72
C ALA A 686 2.07 -8.83 -24.05
N PHE A 687 1.56 -8.21 -22.99
CA PHE A 687 0.38 -8.66 -22.25
C PHE A 687 -0.94 -8.03 -22.74
N GLY A 688 -0.88 -7.04 -23.64
CA GLY A 688 -2.05 -6.38 -24.22
C GLY A 688 -2.78 -5.44 -23.27
N ILE A 689 -2.04 -4.86 -22.32
CA ILE A 689 -2.57 -3.98 -21.26
C ILE A 689 -2.65 -2.56 -21.82
N THR A 690 -3.86 -2.00 -21.84
CA THR A 690 -4.12 -0.65 -22.38
C THR A 690 -4.13 0.40 -21.29
N ALA A 691 -3.63 1.60 -21.61
CA ALA A 691 -3.64 2.77 -20.73
C ALA A 691 -5.01 2.96 -20.03
N PRO A 692 -5.04 3.25 -18.72
CA PRO A 692 -6.25 3.72 -18.04
C PRO A 692 -6.56 5.17 -18.43
N GLY A 693 -7.77 5.63 -18.13
CA GLY A 693 -8.04 7.07 -18.08
C GLY A 693 -7.32 7.68 -16.88
N ALA A 694 -7.22 9.00 -16.85
CA ALA A 694 -6.90 9.70 -15.62
C ALA A 694 -8.00 9.39 -14.59
N ALA A 695 -7.58 8.81 -13.46
CA ALA A 695 -8.47 8.20 -12.48
C ALA A 695 -9.39 9.24 -11.83
N ILE A 696 -10.69 8.97 -11.78
CA ILE A 696 -11.67 9.77 -11.02
C ILE A 696 -11.58 9.32 -9.55
N PRO A 697 -11.14 10.17 -8.60
CA PRO A 697 -10.87 9.76 -7.23
C PRO A 697 -12.13 9.93 -6.36
N VAL A 698 -12.01 10.50 -5.14
CA VAL A 698 -13.11 10.69 -4.20
C VAL A 698 -14.19 11.64 -4.75
N GLY A 699 -13.82 12.53 -5.68
CA GLY A 699 -14.72 13.47 -6.34
C GLY A 699 -15.99 12.81 -6.87
N ALA A 700 -17.14 13.28 -6.41
CA ALA A 700 -18.43 12.89 -6.96
C ALA A 700 -18.66 13.64 -8.28
N PRO A 701 -19.32 13.03 -9.28
CA PRO A 701 -19.75 13.75 -10.48
C PRO A 701 -20.66 14.93 -10.11
N ALA A 702 -20.27 16.14 -10.53
CA ALA A 702 -21.11 17.32 -10.41
C ALA A 702 -22.05 17.38 -11.62
N VAL A 703 -23.31 17.72 -11.41
CA VAL A 703 -24.32 17.72 -12.48
C VAL A 703 -25.18 18.99 -12.39
N GLY A 704 -25.33 19.68 -13.51
CA GLY A 704 -26.08 20.93 -13.63
C GLY A 704 -26.18 21.42 -15.07
N ASP A 705 -27.14 22.31 -15.33
CA ASP A 705 -27.32 23.02 -16.60
C ASP A 705 -26.25 24.12 -16.68
N LEU A 706 -25.15 23.87 -17.42
CA LEU A 706 -23.99 24.75 -17.41
C LEU A 706 -24.14 25.93 -18.38
N ASP A 707 -24.77 25.70 -19.54
CA ASP A 707 -24.90 26.71 -20.60
C ASP A 707 -26.29 27.37 -20.69
N GLY A 708 -27.25 26.91 -19.87
CA GLY A 708 -28.59 27.46 -19.76
C GLY A 708 -29.57 26.95 -20.84
N ASP A 709 -29.26 25.84 -21.53
CA ASP A 709 -30.13 25.26 -22.56
C ASP A 709 -31.33 24.48 -21.98
N GLY A 710 -31.28 24.13 -20.69
CA GLY A 710 -32.32 23.39 -19.97
C GLY A 710 -32.12 21.87 -19.93
N THR A 711 -30.98 21.37 -20.41
CA THR A 711 -30.47 20.02 -20.13
C THR A 711 -29.34 20.08 -19.09
N THR A 712 -28.79 18.94 -18.66
CA THR A 712 -27.73 18.92 -17.64
C THR A 712 -26.46 18.25 -18.15
N GLU A 713 -25.33 18.88 -17.87
CA GLU A 713 -23.99 18.34 -18.10
C GLU A 713 -23.51 17.60 -16.86
N ILE A 714 -22.74 16.54 -17.10
CA ILE A 714 -22.03 15.77 -16.07
C ILE A 714 -20.57 16.20 -16.12
N VAL A 715 -20.08 16.79 -15.03
CA VAL A 715 -18.69 17.23 -14.84
C VAL A 715 -17.95 16.26 -13.92
N VAL A 716 -16.76 15.84 -14.33
CA VAL A 716 -15.83 15.06 -13.48
C VAL A 716 -14.44 15.66 -13.45
N THR A 717 -13.75 15.40 -12.35
CA THR A 717 -12.38 15.79 -12.04
C THR A 717 -11.51 14.52 -11.93
N ASP A 718 -10.22 14.62 -12.25
CA ASP A 718 -9.32 13.46 -12.17
C ASP A 718 -7.92 13.75 -11.60
N LEU A 719 -7.22 12.68 -11.22
CA LEU A 719 -5.83 12.71 -10.73
C LEU A 719 -4.79 13.01 -11.83
N GLY A 720 -5.22 13.24 -13.08
CA GLY A 720 -4.40 13.86 -14.12
C GLY A 720 -4.48 15.39 -14.12
N GLY A 721 -5.34 15.97 -13.28
CA GLY A 721 -5.56 17.41 -13.20
C GLY A 721 -6.50 17.94 -14.29
N ASN A 722 -7.31 17.07 -14.91
CA ASN A 722 -8.31 17.49 -15.88
C ASN A 722 -9.67 17.73 -15.23
N VAL A 723 -10.47 18.57 -15.88
CA VAL A 723 -11.91 18.70 -15.67
C VAL A 723 -12.58 18.47 -17.01
N THR A 724 -13.50 17.51 -17.08
CA THR A 724 -14.16 17.11 -18.34
C THR A 724 -15.66 17.03 -18.14
N TRP A 725 -16.44 17.48 -19.13
CA TRP A 725 -17.90 17.41 -19.06
C TRP A 725 -18.58 16.97 -20.36
N TRP A 726 -19.69 16.25 -20.17
CA TRP A 726 -20.52 15.67 -21.24
C TRP A 726 -21.98 16.03 -21.04
N ASN A 727 -22.71 16.19 -22.14
CA ASN A 727 -24.17 16.32 -22.09
C ASN A 727 -24.85 14.98 -21.74
N ALA A 728 -26.17 15.02 -21.53
CA ALA A 728 -26.99 13.84 -21.26
C ALA A 728 -26.99 12.75 -22.37
N GLN A 729 -26.37 12.98 -23.53
CA GLN A 729 -26.18 11.97 -24.59
C GLN A 729 -24.76 11.36 -24.62
N GLY A 730 -23.91 11.72 -23.66
CA GLY A 730 -22.52 11.26 -23.59
C GLY A 730 -21.58 11.95 -24.58
N GLU A 731 -22.00 13.06 -25.20
CA GLU A 731 -21.13 13.85 -26.08
C GLU A 731 -20.29 14.82 -25.22
N ARG A 732 -18.95 14.77 -25.38
CA ARG A 732 -18.06 15.67 -24.63
C ARG A 732 -18.20 17.09 -25.15
N VAL A 733 -18.74 17.97 -24.32
CA VAL A 733 -19.01 19.38 -24.66
C VAL A 733 -17.89 20.32 -24.17
N GLY A 734 -17.10 19.91 -23.18
CA GLY A 734 -15.90 20.66 -22.78
C GLY A 734 -14.84 19.86 -22.01
N HIS A 735 -13.66 20.46 -21.91
CA HIS A 735 -12.46 19.94 -21.24
C HIS A 735 -11.50 21.10 -20.93
N VAL A 736 -10.87 21.06 -19.76
CA VAL A 736 -9.77 21.94 -19.32
C VAL A 736 -8.81 21.15 -18.42
N SER A 737 -7.64 21.72 -18.13
CA SER A 737 -6.68 21.16 -17.16
C SER A 737 -6.09 22.25 -16.27
N VAL A 738 -5.55 21.84 -15.13
CA VAL A 738 -4.64 22.66 -14.31
C VAL A 738 -3.36 23.02 -15.08
N ASN A 739 -2.59 23.99 -14.58
CA ASN A 739 -1.32 24.39 -15.19
C ASN A 739 -0.17 23.48 -14.70
N PRO A 740 0.48 22.68 -15.56
CA PRO A 740 1.57 21.78 -15.15
C PRO A 740 2.78 22.50 -14.56
N ASP A 741 3.03 23.76 -14.91
CA ASP A 741 4.17 24.53 -14.39
C ASP A 741 4.11 24.73 -12.85
N PHE A 742 2.92 24.63 -12.25
CA PHE A 742 2.70 24.77 -10.80
C PHE A 742 2.87 23.46 -10.03
N SER A 743 3.05 22.33 -10.72
CA SER A 743 3.17 21.01 -10.10
C SER A 743 4.18 20.10 -10.82
N ARG A 744 5.29 20.68 -11.29
CA ARG A 744 6.46 19.97 -11.80
C ARG A 744 7.47 19.72 -10.67
N GLN A 745 8.33 18.70 -10.80
CA GLN A 745 9.25 18.26 -9.74
C GLN A 745 10.20 19.38 -9.25
N GLU A 746 10.54 20.38 -10.06
CA GLU A 746 11.39 21.49 -9.60
C GLU A 746 10.62 22.59 -8.84
N ALA A 747 9.29 22.59 -8.93
CA ALA A 747 8.42 23.46 -8.12
C ALA A 747 8.18 22.88 -6.71
N THR A 748 8.50 21.62 -6.47
CA THR A 748 8.22 20.91 -5.21
C THR A 748 9.43 20.84 -4.27
N ASN A 749 9.12 20.69 -2.97
CA ASN A 749 10.05 20.44 -1.87
C ASN A 749 9.25 20.13 -0.58
N GLU A 750 9.94 19.89 0.54
CA GLU A 750 9.35 19.64 1.87
C GLU A 750 8.18 20.58 2.24
N TRP A 751 8.27 21.88 1.95
CA TRP A 751 7.21 22.88 2.24
C TRP A 751 6.28 23.17 1.05
N ASN A 752 6.61 22.64 -0.12
CA ASN A 752 5.85 22.75 -1.36
C ASN A 752 5.52 21.34 -1.85
N ARG A 753 4.76 20.60 -1.05
CA ARG A 753 4.16 19.34 -1.47
C ARG A 753 3.03 19.68 -2.44
N LEU A 754 3.34 19.62 -3.74
CA LEU A 754 2.43 19.89 -4.84
C LEU A 754 2.45 18.68 -5.77
N LYS A 755 1.34 18.35 -6.43
CA LYS A 755 1.32 17.29 -7.45
C LYS A 755 0.21 17.53 -8.48
N PRO A 756 0.34 17.01 -9.71
CA PRO A 756 -0.74 17.06 -10.68
C PRO A 756 -1.94 16.26 -10.16
N GLY A 757 -3.13 16.85 -10.23
CA GLY A 757 -4.37 16.19 -9.84
C GLY A 757 -5.42 17.10 -9.21
N ILE A 758 -6.67 16.64 -9.26
CA ILE A 758 -7.80 17.19 -8.51
C ILE A 758 -8.44 16.02 -7.75
N ALA A 759 -8.30 16.01 -6.42
CA ALA A 759 -8.84 14.93 -5.57
C ALA A 759 -10.33 15.13 -5.21
N GLY A 760 -10.76 16.39 -5.13
CA GLY A 760 -12.15 16.78 -4.81
C GLY A 760 -13.06 16.78 -6.04
N SER A 761 -14.35 17.01 -5.79
CA SER A 761 -15.36 17.21 -6.84
C SER A 761 -15.26 18.62 -7.43
N ALA A 762 -15.88 18.86 -8.59
CA ALA A 762 -16.22 20.21 -9.00
C ALA A 762 -17.40 20.77 -8.18
N ALA A 763 -17.42 22.08 -7.98
CA ALA A 763 -18.58 22.83 -7.48
C ALA A 763 -19.10 23.74 -8.61
N LEU A 764 -20.42 23.86 -8.75
CA LEU A 764 -21.07 24.61 -9.83
C LEU A 764 -21.82 25.81 -9.27
N GLY A 765 -21.63 27.00 -9.85
CA GLY A 765 -22.29 28.23 -9.39
C GLY A 765 -22.03 29.45 -10.29
N ASP A 766 -23.01 30.34 -10.39
CA ASP A 766 -22.95 31.63 -11.10
C ASP A 766 -22.05 32.62 -10.35
N LEU A 767 -20.77 32.68 -10.71
CA LEU A 767 -19.75 33.51 -10.04
C LEU A 767 -19.76 34.96 -10.51
N ASP A 768 -20.09 35.22 -11.77
CA ASP A 768 -20.01 36.57 -12.36
C ASP A 768 -21.37 37.30 -12.46
N GLY A 769 -22.48 36.57 -12.31
CA GLY A 769 -23.84 37.07 -12.30
C GLY A 769 -24.51 37.12 -13.68
N ASP A 770 -24.00 36.37 -14.68
CA ASP A 770 -24.60 36.31 -16.02
C ASP A 770 -25.79 35.35 -16.13
N GLY A 771 -25.94 34.42 -15.17
CA GLY A 771 -27.03 33.46 -15.08
C GLY A 771 -26.73 32.05 -15.63
N THR A 772 -25.49 31.79 -16.05
CA THR A 772 -24.96 30.44 -16.32
C THR A 772 -24.17 29.91 -15.11
N LEU A 773 -23.59 28.70 -15.18
CA LEU A 773 -22.85 28.11 -14.05
C LEU A 773 -21.36 27.93 -14.38
N GLU A 774 -20.49 28.55 -13.58
CA GLU A 774 -19.06 28.29 -13.62
C GLU A 774 -18.71 26.97 -12.91
N ILE A 775 -17.67 26.31 -13.42
CA ILE A 775 -17.08 25.11 -12.86
C ILE A 775 -15.89 25.50 -11.98
N VAL A 776 -16.00 25.27 -10.67
CA VAL A 776 -14.96 25.61 -9.67
C VAL A 776 -14.31 24.35 -9.11
N VAL A 777 -12.98 24.29 -9.10
CA VAL A 777 -12.20 23.18 -8.51
C VAL A 777 -11.08 23.70 -7.64
N ALA A 778 -10.69 22.90 -6.64
CA ALA A 778 -9.46 23.08 -5.88
C ALA A 778 -8.49 21.95 -6.23
N ALA A 779 -7.25 22.30 -6.56
CA ALA A 779 -6.28 21.39 -7.13
C ALA A 779 -5.06 21.17 -6.22
N MET A 780 -4.38 20.05 -6.47
CA MET A 780 -3.24 19.58 -5.67
C MET A 780 -1.93 20.36 -5.97
N ASP A 781 -2.01 21.36 -6.85
CA ASP A 781 -1.00 22.36 -7.19
C ASP A 781 -1.11 23.66 -6.36
N ARG A 782 -1.90 23.67 -5.27
CA ARG A 782 -2.22 24.83 -4.41
C ARG A 782 -3.18 25.87 -5.02
N HIS A 783 -3.82 25.60 -6.15
CA HIS A 783 -4.69 26.59 -6.80
C HIS A 783 -6.18 26.23 -6.78
N VAL A 784 -7.01 27.28 -6.67
CA VAL A 784 -8.42 27.22 -7.06
C VAL A 784 -8.54 27.73 -8.50
N TYR A 785 -9.23 26.96 -9.34
CA TYR A 785 -9.53 27.31 -10.72
C TYR A 785 -11.04 27.50 -10.89
N ALA A 786 -11.43 28.37 -11.83
CA ALA A 786 -12.81 28.53 -12.26
C ALA A 786 -12.87 28.75 -13.79
N TRP A 787 -13.80 28.08 -14.46
CA TRP A 787 -14.05 28.19 -15.90
C TRP A 787 -15.54 28.27 -16.22
N HIS A 788 -15.88 28.99 -17.30
CA HIS A 788 -17.21 28.98 -17.90
C HIS A 788 -17.44 27.70 -18.71
N ALA A 789 -18.70 27.43 -19.06
CA ALA A 789 -19.11 26.25 -19.84
C ALA A 789 -18.45 26.11 -21.23
N ASP A 790 -17.87 27.18 -21.78
CA ASP A 790 -17.15 27.20 -23.06
C ASP A 790 -15.62 26.96 -22.94
N SER A 791 -15.16 26.47 -21.77
CA SER A 791 -13.75 26.29 -21.38
C SER A 791 -12.95 27.59 -21.21
N SER A 792 -13.54 28.79 -21.31
CA SER A 792 -12.80 30.03 -21.00
C SER A 792 -12.64 30.21 -19.48
N PRO A 793 -11.47 30.70 -19.01
CA PRO A 793 -11.24 30.93 -17.57
C PRO A 793 -12.00 32.17 -17.11
N VAL A 794 -12.52 32.11 -15.88
CA VAL A 794 -13.16 33.26 -15.21
C VAL A 794 -12.13 34.37 -14.96
N ASP A 795 -12.48 35.63 -15.22
CA ASP A 795 -11.63 36.81 -14.96
C ASP A 795 -11.14 36.74 -13.49
N GLY A 796 -9.82 36.60 -13.26
CA GLY A 796 -9.20 36.54 -11.92
C GLY A 796 -8.69 35.17 -11.47
N PHE A 797 -9.01 34.08 -12.18
CA PHE A 797 -8.54 32.72 -11.86
C PHE A 797 -7.37 32.27 -12.77
N PRO A 798 -6.49 31.34 -12.31
CA PRO A 798 -6.50 30.67 -11.01
C PRO A 798 -6.02 31.54 -9.83
N VAL A 799 -6.44 31.17 -8.62
CA VAL A 799 -6.05 31.80 -7.36
C VAL A 799 -5.15 30.86 -6.56
N LEU A 800 -3.92 31.28 -6.28
CA LEU A 800 -2.98 30.59 -5.37
C LEU A 800 -3.47 30.70 -3.93
N VAL A 801 -3.63 29.57 -3.23
CA VAL A 801 -4.17 29.51 -1.86
C VAL A 801 -3.04 29.32 -0.84
N VAL A 802 -2.68 30.41 -0.17
CA VAL A 802 -1.64 30.46 0.87
C VAL A 802 -1.84 31.65 1.81
N ASP A 803 -1.44 31.53 3.09
CA ASP A 803 -1.52 32.63 4.06
C ASP A 803 -0.44 33.70 3.79
N PRO A 804 -0.79 34.93 3.35
CA PRO A 804 0.16 36.00 3.07
C PRO A 804 1.00 36.44 4.28
N ASN A 805 0.58 36.10 5.50
CA ASN A 805 1.36 36.37 6.70
C ASN A 805 2.55 35.41 6.85
N MET A 806 2.47 34.22 6.26
CA MET A 806 3.48 33.15 6.32
C MET A 806 4.44 33.20 5.12
N VAL A 807 4.07 33.84 4.02
CA VAL A 807 4.88 33.93 2.79
C VAL A 807 5.96 35.01 2.85
N SER A 808 7.19 34.66 2.49
CA SER A 808 8.32 35.57 2.26
C SER A 808 8.39 36.04 0.81
N SER A 809 8.28 35.09 -0.13
CA SER A 809 8.33 35.32 -1.58
C SER A 809 7.64 34.16 -2.32
N ILE A 810 7.25 34.42 -3.57
CA ILE A 810 6.75 33.41 -4.51
C ILE A 810 7.54 33.54 -5.80
N ASP A 811 7.89 32.39 -6.40
CA ASP A 811 8.45 32.34 -7.74
C ASP A 811 7.37 32.70 -8.79
N PRO A 812 7.62 33.66 -9.71
CA PRO A 812 6.59 34.22 -10.58
C PRO A 812 6.14 33.27 -11.71
N ASP A 813 6.87 32.18 -11.97
CA ASP A 813 6.60 31.27 -13.08
C ASP A 813 6.04 29.92 -12.57
N THR A 814 6.63 29.38 -11.50
CA THR A 814 6.23 28.09 -10.88
C THR A 814 5.26 28.23 -9.71
N HIS A 815 5.11 29.44 -9.18
CA HIS A 815 4.33 29.74 -7.97
C HIS A 815 4.84 29.05 -6.69
N GLN A 816 6.05 28.47 -6.70
CA GLN A 816 6.69 27.89 -5.51
C GLN A 816 6.77 28.92 -4.38
N VAL A 817 6.35 28.54 -3.18
CA VAL A 817 6.25 29.41 -2.00
C VAL A 817 7.52 29.32 -1.15
N THR A 818 8.16 30.46 -0.90
CA THR A 818 9.17 30.59 0.16
C THR A 818 8.49 31.07 1.45
N PHE A 819 8.51 30.25 2.51
CA PHE A 819 7.94 30.63 3.81
C PHE A 819 8.89 31.49 4.66
N ARG A 820 8.33 32.33 5.54
CA ARG A 820 9.08 33.18 6.49
C ARG A 820 9.72 32.39 7.63
N SER A 821 9.16 31.22 7.96
CA SER A 821 9.66 30.34 9.02
C SER A 821 9.48 28.87 8.58
N PRO A 822 10.47 28.32 7.85
CA PRO A 822 10.46 26.90 7.47
C PRO A 822 10.37 25.97 8.69
N GLU A 823 11.12 26.27 9.76
CA GLU A 823 11.07 25.52 11.04
C GLU A 823 9.69 25.48 11.71
N GLY A 824 8.80 26.43 11.39
CA GLY A 824 7.44 26.51 11.92
C GLY A 824 6.35 26.12 10.91
N THR A 825 6.73 25.58 9.75
CA THR A 825 5.81 25.19 8.66
C THR A 825 5.93 23.68 8.42
N GLY A 826 4.81 22.96 8.58
CA GLY A 826 4.74 21.52 8.31
C GLY A 826 4.65 21.20 6.81
N ILE A 827 4.80 19.93 6.47
CA ILE A 827 4.70 19.44 5.09
C ILE A 827 3.26 19.64 4.59
N GLY A 828 3.10 20.20 3.38
CA GLY A 828 1.78 20.40 2.78
C GLY A 828 1.75 21.46 1.68
N GLY A 829 0.54 21.92 1.37
CA GLY A 829 0.26 22.92 0.33
C GLY A 829 -0.79 22.51 -0.70
N GLU A 830 -1.07 21.22 -0.83
CA GLU A 830 -2.14 20.71 -1.69
C GLU A 830 -3.52 21.23 -1.27
N LEU A 831 -4.46 21.26 -2.22
CA LEU A 831 -5.89 21.37 -1.93
C LEU A 831 -6.59 20.09 -2.40
N ILE A 832 -7.17 19.33 -1.46
CA ILE A 832 -7.85 18.05 -1.76
C ILE A 832 -9.36 18.08 -1.50
N ALA A 833 -9.85 19.09 -0.78
CA ALA A 833 -11.26 19.22 -0.44
C ALA A 833 -12.07 19.83 -1.60
N THR A 834 -13.28 19.31 -1.84
CA THR A 834 -14.25 19.94 -2.75
C THR A 834 -14.54 21.38 -2.28
N PRO A 835 -14.48 22.41 -3.14
CA PRO A 835 -14.88 23.77 -2.78
C PRO A 835 -16.34 23.86 -2.33
N ALA A 836 -16.68 24.83 -1.50
CA ALA A 836 -18.06 25.15 -1.15
C ALA A 836 -18.42 26.57 -1.65
N LEU A 837 -19.62 26.73 -2.22
CA LEU A 837 -20.07 27.98 -2.82
C LEU A 837 -21.24 28.57 -2.03
N GLY A 838 -21.23 29.87 -1.74
CA GLY A 838 -22.37 30.56 -1.13
C GLY A 838 -22.16 32.06 -0.93
N ASP A 839 -23.25 32.84 -1.03
CA ASP A 839 -23.25 34.30 -0.87
C ASP A 839 -23.04 34.68 0.60
N LEU A 840 -21.78 34.82 1.03
CA LEU A 840 -21.40 35.13 2.41
C LEU A 840 -21.55 36.64 2.70
N ASN A 841 -21.35 37.47 1.68
CA ASN A 841 -21.32 38.93 1.83
C ASN A 841 -22.72 39.58 1.68
N GLY A 842 -23.62 38.97 0.92
CA GLY A 842 -25.00 39.41 0.63
C GLY A 842 -25.14 40.23 -0.65
N ASP A 843 -24.24 40.08 -1.63
CA ASP A 843 -24.29 40.80 -2.92
C ASP A 843 -24.99 40.04 -4.04
N GLY A 844 -25.31 38.76 -3.82
CA GLY A 844 -25.97 37.88 -4.77
C GLY A 844 -25.04 37.00 -5.61
N ARG A 845 -23.72 37.08 -5.44
CA ARG A 845 -22.74 36.16 -6.04
C ARG A 845 -22.15 35.24 -4.95
N PRO A 846 -21.86 33.97 -5.24
CA PRO A 846 -21.37 33.03 -4.26
C PRO A 846 -19.85 33.13 -4.07
N GLU A 847 -19.39 33.39 -2.85
CA GLU A 847 -17.99 33.22 -2.49
C GLU A 847 -17.57 31.74 -2.46
N ILE A 848 -16.28 31.51 -2.71
CA ILE A 848 -15.68 30.18 -2.75
C ILE A 848 -14.96 29.93 -1.42
N VAL A 849 -15.43 28.96 -0.63
CA VAL A 849 -14.78 28.50 0.58
C VAL A 849 -13.97 27.24 0.30
N VAL A 850 -12.69 27.27 0.66
CA VAL A 850 -11.76 26.14 0.47
C VAL A 850 -10.87 25.93 1.69
N GLY A 851 -10.66 24.66 2.03
CA GLY A 851 -9.68 24.23 3.04
C GLY A 851 -8.36 23.85 2.38
N ALA A 852 -7.24 24.12 3.03
CA ALA A 852 -5.90 23.78 2.53
C ALA A 852 -5.21 22.74 3.41
N GLN A 853 -4.23 22.02 2.84
CA GLN A 853 -3.37 21.07 3.56
C GLN A 853 -2.16 21.76 4.23
N GLU A 854 -2.17 23.09 4.36
CA GLU A 854 -1.11 23.85 5.03
C GLU A 854 -1.13 23.64 6.56
N GLN A 855 0.04 23.59 7.19
CA GLN A 855 0.18 23.34 8.62
C GLN A 855 1.26 24.23 9.24
N TYR A 856 1.00 24.80 10.42
CA TYR A 856 1.93 25.70 11.12
C TYR A 856 2.02 25.41 12.63
N ASP A 857 3.21 25.50 13.23
CA ASP A 857 3.41 25.49 14.69
C ASP A 857 3.04 26.85 15.30
N GLU A 858 1.74 27.15 15.24
CA GLU A 858 1.15 28.40 15.73
C GLU A 858 -0.05 28.11 16.63
N GLN A 859 0.01 28.57 17.88
CA GLN A 859 -1.05 28.34 18.86
C GLN A 859 -2.29 29.21 18.62
N VAL A 860 -3.46 28.59 18.46
CA VAL A 860 -4.74 29.29 18.25
C VAL A 860 -5.56 29.33 19.55
N ALA A 861 -6.10 30.51 19.89
CA ALA A 861 -6.91 30.70 21.09
C ALA A 861 -8.35 30.18 20.91
N VAL A 862 -8.56 28.90 21.22
CA VAL A 862 -9.87 28.22 21.12
C VAL A 862 -10.36 27.73 22.49
N PHE A 863 -11.67 27.72 22.70
CA PHE A 863 -12.30 27.17 23.90
C PHE A 863 -13.24 25.97 23.60
N PRO A 864 -13.08 24.82 24.28
CA PRO A 864 -12.04 24.54 25.27
C PRO A 864 -10.66 24.43 24.61
N ALA A 865 -9.63 24.85 25.35
CA ALA A 865 -8.25 24.72 24.90
C ALA A 865 -7.93 23.24 24.67
N VAL A 866 -7.53 22.92 23.45
CA VAL A 866 -7.14 21.59 22.99
C VAL A 866 -5.70 21.66 22.52
N GLY A 867 -4.85 20.80 23.07
CA GLY A 867 -3.46 20.75 22.68
C GLY A 867 -2.63 19.77 23.48
N LEU A 868 -1.77 19.04 22.78
CA LEU A 868 -0.65 18.28 23.30
C LEU A 868 0.63 19.09 23.03
N PRO A 869 1.50 19.32 24.04
CA PRO A 869 2.77 20.02 23.82
C PRO A 869 3.58 19.38 22.70
N SER A 870 4.17 20.20 21.82
CA SER A 870 5.00 19.79 20.67
C SER A 870 4.35 18.86 19.64
N LEU A 871 3.01 18.73 19.62
CA LEU A 871 2.27 18.00 18.58
C LEU A 871 1.14 18.84 17.95
N SER A 872 0.59 19.81 18.68
CA SER A 872 -0.54 20.62 18.21
C SER A 872 -0.11 21.91 17.54
N GLY A 873 -0.58 22.11 16.31
CA GLY A 873 -0.43 23.34 15.53
C GLY A 873 -1.78 23.85 15.01
N ASN A 874 -1.76 24.43 13.82
CA ASN A 874 -2.97 24.89 13.14
C ASN A 874 -2.88 24.77 11.61
N THR A 875 -4.00 25.04 10.95
CA THR A 875 -4.13 25.12 9.48
C THR A 875 -4.93 26.35 9.08
N ARG A 876 -5.36 26.47 7.82
CA ARG A 876 -6.11 27.60 7.27
C ARG A 876 -7.34 27.14 6.49
N VAL A 877 -8.40 27.92 6.61
CA VAL A 877 -9.56 27.92 5.72
C VAL A 877 -9.70 29.30 5.08
N TYR A 878 -10.07 29.32 3.81
CA TYR A 878 -10.10 30.49 2.95
C TYR A 878 -11.54 30.76 2.48
N ALA A 879 -11.88 32.04 2.29
CA ALA A 879 -13.06 32.47 1.56
C ALA A 879 -12.61 33.45 0.48
N ILE A 880 -12.74 33.06 -0.78
CA ILE A 880 -12.26 33.76 -1.97
C ILE A 880 -13.44 34.49 -2.62
N SER A 881 -13.20 35.72 -3.08
CA SER A 881 -14.16 36.50 -3.86
C SER A 881 -14.56 35.78 -5.16
N PRO A 882 -15.79 35.98 -5.67
CA PRO A 882 -16.25 35.23 -6.84
C PRO A 882 -15.56 35.63 -8.15
N ASP A 883 -14.87 36.77 -8.18
CA ASP A 883 -14.02 37.25 -9.30
C ASP A 883 -12.52 37.06 -9.05
N GLY A 884 -12.13 36.29 -8.03
CA GLY A 884 -10.72 36.04 -7.72
C GLY A 884 -9.88 37.29 -7.38
N THR A 885 -10.48 38.46 -7.15
CA THR A 885 -9.77 39.71 -6.87
C THR A 885 -10.35 40.52 -5.71
N ASN A 886 -9.51 41.30 -5.01
CA ASN A 886 -9.93 42.20 -3.92
C ASN A 886 -10.75 43.44 -4.38
N ALA A 887 -11.38 43.40 -5.56
CA ALA A 887 -11.70 44.60 -6.33
C ALA A 887 -13.05 45.25 -6.01
N SER A 888 -13.11 45.91 -4.85
CA SER A 888 -13.94 47.12 -4.71
C SER A 888 -13.42 48.32 -5.57
N GLY A 889 -12.32 48.13 -6.32
CA GLY A 889 -11.67 49.14 -7.15
C GLY A 889 -10.83 48.54 -8.29
N ARG A 890 -10.89 49.18 -9.46
CA ARG A 890 -10.29 48.73 -10.74
C ARG A 890 -8.75 48.64 -10.70
N TYR A 891 -8.20 47.46 -10.97
CA TYR A 891 -6.91 47.08 -11.62
C TYR A 891 -6.64 45.61 -11.20
N SER A 892 -6.06 44.69 -11.99
CA SER A 892 -5.29 44.80 -13.24
C SER A 892 -5.61 43.62 -14.18
N ARG A 893 -5.57 43.83 -15.51
CA ARG A 893 -5.77 42.77 -16.53
C ARG A 893 -4.45 42.33 -17.13
N GLY A 894 -3.73 41.45 -16.43
CA GLY A 894 -2.49 40.86 -16.94
C GLY A 894 -2.04 39.68 -16.09
N PRO A 895 -1.39 38.65 -16.67
CA PRO A 895 -1.13 37.36 -16.03
C PRO A 895 -0.09 37.39 -14.89
N SER A 896 0.43 38.56 -14.50
CA SER A 896 1.47 38.71 -13.48
C SER A 896 0.88 38.96 -12.07
N SER A 897 -0.27 38.40 -11.76
CA SER A 897 -1.06 38.69 -10.54
C SER A 897 -1.20 37.48 -9.61
N VAL A 898 -0.06 36.85 -9.32
CA VAL A 898 0.13 35.65 -8.48
C VAL A 898 0.06 36.03 -6.98
N HIS A 899 -1.13 36.34 -6.47
CA HIS A 899 -1.22 37.34 -5.39
C HIS A 899 -1.67 36.84 -3.99
N PRO A 900 -0.71 36.70 -3.05
CA PRO A 900 -0.96 36.98 -1.63
C PRO A 900 -1.06 38.50 -1.35
N ASP A 901 -0.37 39.33 -2.15
CA ASP A 901 -0.29 40.79 -1.97
C ASP A 901 -1.54 41.56 -2.45
N ALA A 902 -2.29 41.02 -3.42
CA ALA A 902 -3.62 41.48 -3.78
C ALA A 902 -4.64 40.43 -3.35
N GLN A 903 -5.00 40.49 -2.07
CA GLN A 903 -5.75 39.45 -1.37
C GLN A 903 -7.08 39.13 -2.06
N ALA A 904 -7.16 38.02 -2.81
CA ALA A 904 -8.41 37.52 -3.38
C ALA A 904 -9.45 37.12 -2.31
N TYR A 905 -9.00 37.04 -1.05
CA TYR A 905 -9.78 36.61 0.11
C TYR A 905 -10.68 37.72 0.67
N LEU A 906 -11.81 37.32 1.25
CA LEU A 906 -12.70 38.22 1.99
C LEU A 906 -11.99 38.88 3.18
N PRO A 907 -12.39 40.11 3.58
CA PRO A 907 -11.85 40.79 4.75
C PRO A 907 -12.02 39.95 6.05
N GLY A 908 -10.89 39.57 6.65
CA GLY A 908 -10.84 38.71 7.85
C GLY A 908 -10.42 37.27 7.57
N TRP A 909 -10.15 36.92 6.31
CA TRP A 909 -9.67 35.60 5.88
C TRP A 909 -8.21 35.68 5.39
N PRO A 910 -7.45 34.57 5.39
CA PRO A 910 -7.83 33.24 5.89
C PRO A 910 -7.99 33.17 7.41
N VAL A 911 -8.70 32.13 7.88
CA VAL A 911 -8.95 31.89 9.30
C VAL A 911 -8.12 30.71 9.79
N PRO A 912 -7.37 30.84 10.90
CA PRO A 912 -6.63 29.74 11.48
C PRO A 912 -7.57 28.73 12.17
N LEU A 913 -7.41 27.43 11.88
CA LEU A 913 -8.17 26.35 12.54
C LEU A 913 -7.23 25.49 13.40
N PRO A 914 -7.55 25.22 14.68
CA PRO A 914 -6.68 24.45 15.57
C PRO A 914 -6.58 22.98 15.15
N MET A 915 -5.42 22.35 15.32
CA MET A 915 -5.23 20.91 15.12
C MET A 915 -4.71 20.27 16.43
N LEU A 916 -5.29 19.15 16.84
CA LEU A 916 -4.75 18.39 18.00
C LEU A 916 -3.38 17.82 17.70
N MET A 917 -3.15 17.41 16.46
CA MET A 917 -1.90 16.85 15.97
C MET A 917 -1.68 17.30 14.52
N THR A 918 -0.52 17.85 14.20
CA THR A 918 -0.10 18.02 12.80
C THR A 918 0.43 16.69 12.24
N ASP A 919 0.49 16.60 10.91
CA ASP A 919 1.15 15.49 10.18
C ASP A 919 0.64 14.09 10.56
N VAL A 920 -0.69 13.97 10.76
CA VAL A 920 -1.34 12.74 11.21
C VAL A 920 -1.18 11.59 10.19
N LEU A 921 -1.38 11.90 8.91
CA LEU A 921 -1.21 11.01 7.76
C LEU A 921 -0.88 11.85 6.51
N PRO A 922 -0.10 11.34 5.55
CA PRO A 922 0.15 12.02 4.28
C PRO A 922 -1.13 12.27 3.48
N THR A 923 -1.17 13.36 2.71
CA THR A 923 -2.30 13.81 1.87
C THR A 923 -3.61 14.05 2.67
N ILE A 924 -4.31 13.01 3.12
CA ILE A 924 -5.64 13.09 3.76
C ILE A 924 -5.60 13.50 5.25
N GLY A 925 -4.45 13.36 5.91
CA GLY A 925 -4.28 13.65 7.34
C GLY A 925 -3.79 15.07 7.67
N GLY A 926 -3.59 15.91 6.65
CA GLY A 926 -3.10 17.28 6.79
C GLY A 926 -4.19 18.35 6.62
N GLY A 927 -4.10 19.41 7.42
CA GLY A 927 -4.91 20.62 7.28
C GLY A 927 -6.43 20.41 7.30
N VAL A 928 -7.14 20.83 6.25
CA VAL A 928 -8.60 20.71 6.11
C VAL A 928 -8.94 19.81 4.92
N SER A 929 -9.22 18.51 5.18
CA SER A 929 -9.49 17.51 4.13
C SER A 929 -10.99 17.30 3.81
N THR A 930 -11.88 18.13 4.36
CA THR A 930 -13.33 18.02 4.17
C THR A 930 -13.95 19.30 3.60
N GLN A 931 -14.94 19.16 2.72
CA GLN A 931 -15.74 20.29 2.22
C GLN A 931 -16.46 21.00 3.38
N ALA A 932 -16.44 22.34 3.36
CA ALA A 932 -17.19 23.15 4.32
C ALA A 932 -18.69 23.16 3.98
N ALA A 933 -19.55 23.20 4.99
CA ALA A 933 -20.98 23.45 4.80
C ALA A 933 -21.29 24.94 4.97
N ILE A 934 -22.18 25.49 4.14
CA ILE A 934 -22.57 26.91 4.18
C ILE A 934 -24.09 27.03 4.40
N GLY A 935 -24.52 27.87 5.35
CA GLY A 935 -25.94 28.14 5.61
C GLY A 935 -26.17 28.95 6.89
N ASP A 936 -27.38 29.47 7.08
CA ASP A 936 -27.77 30.18 8.32
C ASP A 936 -27.92 29.18 9.47
N VAL A 937 -26.90 29.08 10.33
CA VAL A 937 -26.85 28.12 11.45
C VAL A 937 -27.26 28.80 12.75
N ASN A 938 -27.00 30.10 12.88
CA ASN A 938 -27.29 30.86 14.10
C ASN A 938 -28.72 31.44 14.15
N GLY A 939 -29.39 31.58 13.00
CA GLY A 939 -30.75 32.09 12.84
C GLY A 939 -30.87 33.61 12.65
N ASP A 940 -29.81 34.32 12.24
CA ASP A 940 -29.83 35.78 12.01
C ASP A 940 -30.17 36.19 10.56
N GLY A 941 -30.34 35.22 9.65
CA GLY A 941 -30.64 35.44 8.24
C GLY A 941 -29.41 35.67 7.35
N ARG A 942 -28.20 35.38 7.83
CA ARG A 942 -26.94 35.36 7.06
C ARG A 942 -26.35 33.96 7.12
N PRO A 943 -25.59 33.52 6.10
CA PRO A 943 -24.93 32.22 6.16
C PRO A 943 -23.62 32.26 6.95
N GLU A 944 -23.38 31.18 7.69
CA GLU A 944 -22.10 30.80 8.28
C GLU A 944 -21.43 29.68 7.48
N VAL A 945 -20.11 29.61 7.61
CA VAL A 945 -19.26 28.50 7.20
C VAL A 945 -19.07 27.55 8.37
N VAL A 946 -19.41 26.28 8.21
CA VAL A 946 -19.15 25.19 9.16
C VAL A 946 -18.04 24.30 8.61
N VAL A 947 -16.94 24.17 9.37
CA VAL A 947 -15.72 23.50 8.90
C VAL A 947 -14.93 22.91 10.07
N SER A 948 -14.12 21.88 9.81
CA SER A 948 -13.14 21.32 10.75
C SER A 948 -11.86 20.96 10.04
N SER A 949 -10.73 21.18 10.71
CA SER A 949 -9.43 20.62 10.35
C SER A 949 -9.33 19.14 10.77
N VAL A 950 -8.38 18.41 10.18
CA VAL A 950 -8.01 17.05 10.60
C VAL A 950 -7.54 17.08 12.06
N SER A 951 -8.06 16.15 12.87
CA SER A 951 -7.89 16.14 14.33
C SER A 951 -8.36 17.43 15.05
N GLY A 952 -9.12 18.29 14.38
CA GLY A 952 -9.57 19.58 14.89
C GLY A 952 -10.93 19.56 15.58
N GLN A 953 -11.36 20.75 16.01
CA GLN A 953 -12.73 21.00 16.44
C GLN A 953 -13.57 21.52 15.26
N VAL A 954 -14.87 21.22 15.26
CA VAL A 954 -15.82 21.86 14.34
C VAL A 954 -15.97 23.33 14.74
N MET A 955 -15.78 24.21 13.76
CA MET A 955 -15.87 25.66 13.87
C MET A 955 -17.05 26.18 13.04
N VAL A 956 -17.65 27.28 13.49
CA VAL A 956 -18.73 27.99 12.80
C VAL A 956 -18.33 29.45 12.66
N LEU A 957 -18.08 29.89 11.44
CA LEU A 957 -17.48 31.18 11.09
C LEU A 957 -18.47 32.03 10.29
N ASN A 958 -18.62 33.31 10.65
CA ASN A 958 -19.37 34.25 9.82
C ASN A 958 -18.50 34.81 8.67
N SER A 959 -19.10 35.58 7.77
CA SER A 959 -18.41 36.14 6.60
C SER A 959 -17.21 37.06 6.89
N SER A 960 -17.05 37.54 8.13
CA SER A 960 -15.85 38.28 8.58
C SER A 960 -14.75 37.40 9.20
N GLY A 961 -14.82 36.08 9.03
CA GLY A 961 -13.86 35.10 9.55
C GLY A 961 -13.94 34.88 11.07
N ARG A 962 -14.99 35.40 11.74
CA ARG A 962 -15.15 35.34 13.20
C ARG A 962 -16.07 34.21 13.61
N SER A 963 -15.74 33.53 14.70
CA SER A 963 -16.61 32.52 15.33
C SER A 963 -18.00 33.09 15.63
N ALA A 964 -19.05 32.56 15.01
CA ALA A 964 -20.44 33.04 15.16
C ALA A 964 -20.94 32.97 16.62
N TYR A 965 -20.43 32.01 17.39
CA TYR A 965 -20.72 31.83 18.82
C TYR A 965 -19.66 32.45 19.76
N GLY A 966 -18.65 33.14 19.23
CA GLY A 966 -17.49 33.63 19.98
C GLY A 966 -17.70 34.94 20.75
N LEU A 967 -16.79 35.25 21.68
CA LEU A 967 -16.75 36.51 22.43
C LEU A 967 -15.30 37.02 22.53
N PHE A 968 -15.07 38.30 22.24
CA PHE A 968 -13.75 38.97 22.36
C PHE A 968 -12.61 38.20 21.67
N ASP A 969 -12.80 37.88 20.39
CA ASP A 969 -11.85 37.17 19.52
C ASP A 969 -11.54 35.71 19.94
N LEU A 970 -12.19 35.17 20.99
CA LEU A 970 -12.14 33.76 21.35
C LEU A 970 -13.03 32.91 20.42
N MET A 971 -12.45 31.87 19.84
CA MET A 971 -13.16 30.83 19.09
C MET A 971 -13.87 29.85 20.05
N ILE A 972 -15.14 29.52 19.79
CA ILE A 972 -15.95 28.62 20.63
C ILE A 972 -16.53 27.50 19.76
N ALA A 973 -16.20 26.25 20.08
CA ALA A 973 -16.68 25.08 19.34
C ALA A 973 -18.11 24.65 19.77
N PRO A 974 -19.02 24.31 18.83
CA PRO A 974 -20.43 24.02 19.16
C PRO A 974 -20.65 22.80 20.07
N GLY A 975 -19.75 21.80 20.03
CA GLY A 975 -19.87 20.56 20.82
C GLY A 975 -19.89 20.75 22.34
N TRP A 976 -19.67 21.98 22.83
CA TRP A 976 -19.70 22.37 24.23
C TRP A 976 -20.83 23.33 24.61
N LEU A 977 -21.76 23.65 23.69
CA LEU A 977 -22.94 24.49 23.94
C LEU A 977 -24.16 23.70 24.48
N GLY A 978 -23.96 22.46 24.93
CA GLY A 978 -25.00 21.55 25.47
C GLY A 978 -25.43 21.83 26.91
#